data_AF-C5DJI5-F1
#
_entry.id   AF-C5DJI5-F1
#
_cell.length_a   1.000
_cell.length_b   1.000
_cell.length_c   1.000
_cell.angle_alpha   90.00
_cell.angle_beta   90.00
_cell.angle_gamma   90.00
#
_symmetry.space_group_name_H-M   'P 1'
#
loop_
_entity.id
_entity.type
_entity.pdbx_description
1 polymer ?
#
loop_
_entity_poly.entity_id
_entity_poly.type
_entity_poly.pdbx_seq_one_letter_code
_entity_poly.pdbx_strand_id
1 'polypeptide(L)'
;MILRSARSRPQFRPACVFFCPKQRGLHGDLKQRSTLEIINHVQSRIANEEYSSIKTFKNKLQRHYDSKYAGLLADMRCLGVMDEKLVKMIFMRRSGPTQHTAFVSSLESIKKGSNSVSEKRKRIYGIIKLQKALYPEIARTNGILVPETLHQWFWQNLRKDETFQHYYFLIQNDVLLSSKSSNLFLRRLLKGSEMEVQLGTFQVFLHNPEHHEIFQSKFEKLYNFSQINQIVTAVLARKDLRYIKLYFAALLNRLEGKELQNSDLSEKQRIALFIKFTNTLLNYLKLTCNYDMFLHSFKMVTDLVLAQKLDTRLLHKPFLLAIQYLRSLSQHSHVLKLISFAQELSLERSFKFKQSVIGELVSTMRAFNDPKIIVDYITTVYTSPKTLRLLNELGIWSLLRHNSVNVLNATQLERDFESNKIQKSHLSNFLAHRVLPNTVVLTELYRVILQYFSNGTPSTELKQLIIDLYHRYKACMINHEDYFVQPDCGIINVLIYHLRFQLKDHRLAFVLAQDFFQTQPFVKCDASTPFGLVLYHNHALTRTEISSLLVLMDKHKVKLDFKVISAMVFQNLRSGQIEEAHTWFQKLISAGFPLTHRSLIKCAIENDWELPRGIDTSFMTKAPTSVSNSRFEFEIDDAVSGGIMEEEEHESTVKFANALLGITETLAESKGTAGD
;
A
#
# COMPACT_ATOMS: atom_id res chain seq x y z
N MET A 1 -8.72 40.31 70.64
CA MET A 1 -7.53 40.90 69.96
C MET A 1 -8.05 41.65 68.72
N ILE A 2 -8.45 42.94 68.74
CA ILE A 2 -7.70 44.20 69.02
C ILE A 2 -6.50 44.29 68.04
N LEU A 3 -6.35 45.18 67.05
CA LEU A 3 -6.79 46.59 66.77
C LEU A 3 -7.18 46.79 65.27
N ARG A 4 -8.20 47.56 64.87
CA ARG A 4 -8.29 49.06 64.71
C ARG A 4 -7.15 49.65 63.87
N SER A 5 -7.39 50.37 62.76
CA SER A 5 -7.92 51.75 62.66
C SER A 5 -8.04 52.11 61.16
N ALA A 6 -8.69 53.17 60.64
CA ALA A 6 -9.69 54.14 61.06
C ALA A 6 -10.22 54.83 59.77
N ARG A 7 -11.46 55.34 59.83
CA ARG A 7 -12.13 56.13 58.79
C ARG A 7 -11.51 57.52 58.62
N SER A 8 -11.62 58.10 57.42
CA SER A 8 -12.08 59.49 57.26
C SER A 8 -12.49 59.81 55.81
N ARG A 9 -13.76 60.17 55.59
CA ARG A 9 -14.13 61.17 54.57
C ARG A 9 -13.88 62.55 55.19
N PRO A 10 -13.50 63.57 54.40
CA PRO A 10 -14.50 64.61 54.12
C PRO A 10 -14.40 65.30 52.74
N GLN A 11 -15.58 65.80 52.33
CA GLN A 11 -15.87 67.10 51.70
C GLN A 11 -15.57 67.41 50.21
N PHE A 12 -16.60 68.06 49.65
CA PHE A 12 -16.81 68.66 48.34
C PHE A 12 -16.25 70.11 48.31
N ARG A 13 -15.46 70.52 47.30
CA ARG A 13 -15.69 71.57 46.24
C ARG A 13 -14.42 72.47 46.11
N PRO A 14 -14.23 73.30 45.06
CA PRO A 14 -14.39 73.10 43.60
C PRO A 14 -13.18 73.62 42.76
N ALA A 15 -13.22 73.33 41.45
CA ALA A 15 -12.63 74.03 40.29
C ALA A 15 -11.17 74.57 40.32
N CYS A 16 -10.34 74.05 39.39
CA CYS A 16 -9.57 74.93 38.51
C CYS A 16 -9.31 74.26 37.17
N VAL A 17 -9.78 74.91 36.11
CA VAL A 17 -9.63 74.55 34.71
C VAL A 17 -8.16 74.71 34.32
N PHE A 18 -7.53 73.63 33.86
CA PHE A 18 -6.37 73.72 32.96
C PHE A 18 -6.73 73.07 31.64
N PHE A 19 -6.99 73.92 30.65
CA PHE A 19 -7.12 73.54 29.25
C PHE A 19 -5.79 72.95 28.77
N CYS A 20 -5.80 71.68 28.41
CA CYS A 20 -4.77 71.05 27.61
C CYS A 20 -5.48 70.26 26.50
N PRO A 21 -5.22 70.51 25.20
CA PRO A 21 -6.01 69.93 24.12
C PRO A 21 -5.63 68.46 23.93
N LYS A 22 -6.29 67.56 24.67
CA LYS A 22 -6.21 66.12 24.43
C LYS A 22 -7.08 65.75 23.22
N GLN A 23 -6.45 65.09 22.25
CA GLN A 23 -7.09 64.28 21.21
C GLN A 23 -8.31 63.55 21.79
N ARG A 24 -9.50 63.88 21.30
CA ARG A 24 -10.76 63.24 21.74
C ARG A 24 -10.73 61.78 21.34
N GLY A 25 -10.49 60.89 22.31
CA GLY A 25 -10.79 59.47 22.19
C GLY A 25 -12.27 59.25 21.88
N LEU A 26 -12.55 58.38 20.92
CA LEU A 26 -13.87 58.04 20.35
C LEU A 26 -14.80 57.29 21.33
N HIS A 27 -15.01 57.82 22.53
CA HIS A 27 -15.88 57.25 23.58
C HIS A 27 -17.24 57.96 23.75
N GLY A 28 -17.60 58.91 22.89
CA GLY A 28 -18.91 59.60 22.92
C GLY A 28 -20.06 58.86 22.23
N ASP A 29 -21.29 59.19 22.65
CA ASP A 29 -22.61 58.65 22.24
C ASP A 29 -22.70 58.25 20.76
N LEU A 30 -23.00 56.98 20.50
CA LEU A 30 -23.16 56.44 19.13
C LEU A 30 -24.42 56.98 18.43
N LYS A 31 -25.33 57.65 19.14
CA LYS A 31 -26.61 58.20 18.62
C LYS A 31 -26.47 59.38 17.65
N GLN A 32 -25.35 60.11 17.70
CA GLN A 32 -25.17 61.35 16.92
C GLN A 32 -24.21 61.21 15.73
N ARG A 33 -23.66 60.02 15.49
CA ARG A 33 -22.64 59.83 14.46
C ARG A 33 -23.27 59.53 13.11
N SER A 34 -22.84 60.27 12.09
CA SER A 34 -23.28 60.04 10.72
C SER A 34 -22.79 58.69 10.20
N THR A 35 -23.55 58.08 9.31
CA THR A 35 -23.18 56.82 8.63
C THR A 35 -21.82 56.91 7.93
N LEU A 36 -21.43 58.11 7.49
CA LEU A 36 -20.13 58.45 6.90
C LEU A 36 -18.97 58.35 7.92
N GLU A 37 -19.15 58.87 9.13
CA GLU A 37 -18.14 58.80 10.21
C GLU A 37 -17.86 57.37 10.64
N ILE A 38 -18.89 56.53 10.65
CA ILE A 38 -18.77 55.11 11.00
C ILE A 38 -17.95 54.37 9.93
N ILE A 39 -18.20 54.64 8.65
CA ILE A 39 -17.45 54.07 7.52
C ILE A 39 -15.99 54.53 7.52
N ASN A 40 -15.74 55.83 7.71
CA ASN A 40 -14.39 56.39 7.75
C ASN A 40 -13.57 55.85 8.93
N HIS A 41 -14.22 55.64 10.09
CA HIS A 41 -13.58 55.02 11.24
C HIS A 41 -13.14 53.58 10.96
N VAL A 42 -14.00 52.78 10.31
CA VAL A 42 -13.66 51.40 9.95
C VAL A 42 -12.58 51.35 8.86
N GLN A 43 -12.61 52.23 7.86
CA GLN A 43 -11.55 52.33 6.85
C GLN A 43 -10.19 52.68 7.48
N SER A 44 -10.15 53.66 8.40
CA SER A 44 -8.94 54.02 9.13
C SER A 44 -8.40 52.84 9.96
N ARG A 45 -9.26 52.07 10.64
CA ARG A 45 -8.84 50.87 11.40
C ARG A 45 -8.36 49.72 10.50
N ILE A 46 -8.95 49.55 9.32
CA ILE A 46 -8.47 48.58 8.32
C ILE A 46 -7.09 48.99 7.77
N ALA A 47 -6.89 50.28 7.51
CA ALA A 47 -5.61 50.82 7.06
C ALA A 47 -4.49 50.65 8.11
N ASN A 48 -4.84 50.73 9.40
CA ASN A 48 -3.92 50.54 10.53
C ASN A 48 -3.75 49.07 10.97
N GLU A 49 -4.32 48.10 10.23
CA GLU A 49 -4.30 46.65 10.56
C GLU A 49 -4.95 46.26 11.92
N GLU A 50 -5.78 47.11 12.51
CA GLU A 50 -6.39 46.88 13.83
C GLU A 50 -7.72 46.08 13.75
N TYR A 51 -7.69 44.88 13.17
CA TYR A 51 -8.89 44.13 12.82
C TYR A 51 -9.74 43.66 14.02
N SER A 52 -9.14 43.41 15.19
CA SER A 52 -9.84 42.98 16.41
C SER A 52 -10.76 44.07 16.97
N SER A 53 -10.36 45.34 16.84
CA SER A 53 -11.14 46.51 17.26
C SER A 53 -12.46 46.61 16.50
N ILE A 54 -12.47 46.22 15.22
CA ILE A 54 -13.63 46.28 14.34
C ILE A 54 -14.75 45.35 14.80
N LYS A 55 -14.41 44.15 15.32
CA LYS A 55 -15.41 43.24 15.92
C LYS A 55 -16.08 43.88 17.14
N THR A 56 -15.30 44.47 18.03
CA THR A 56 -15.85 45.10 19.25
C THR A 56 -16.76 46.28 18.88
N PHE A 57 -16.38 47.04 17.87
CA PHE A 57 -17.15 48.16 17.35
C PHE A 57 -18.46 47.71 16.67
N LYS A 58 -18.39 46.67 15.82
CA LYS A 58 -19.57 46.01 15.24
C LYS A 58 -20.55 45.54 16.30
N ASN A 59 -20.06 44.84 17.34
CA ASN A 59 -20.92 44.33 18.41
C ASN A 59 -21.58 45.47 19.20
N LYS A 60 -20.88 46.59 19.42
CA LYS A 60 -21.45 47.80 20.03
C LYS A 60 -22.54 48.41 19.15
N LEU A 61 -22.32 48.52 17.84
CA LEU A 61 -23.33 49.02 16.89
C LEU A 61 -24.56 48.10 16.84
N GLN A 62 -24.37 46.78 16.83
CA GLN A 62 -25.47 45.82 16.82
C GLN A 62 -26.34 45.89 18.08
N ARG A 63 -25.72 46.03 19.26
CA ARG A 63 -26.42 46.20 20.54
C ARG A 63 -27.16 47.53 20.62
N HIS A 64 -26.57 48.58 20.03
CA HIS A 64 -27.08 49.94 20.16
C HIS A 64 -28.25 50.25 19.20
N TYR A 65 -28.19 49.78 17.95
CA TYR A 65 -29.23 50.04 16.95
C TYR A 65 -30.30 48.96 16.87
N ASP A 66 -30.05 47.78 17.46
CA ASP A 66 -30.90 46.60 17.47
C ASP A 66 -31.78 46.41 16.21
N SER A 67 -33.09 46.66 16.28
CA SER A 67 -34.03 46.51 15.17
C SER A 67 -33.79 47.47 13.99
N LYS A 68 -33.19 48.65 14.23
CA LYS A 68 -32.83 49.65 13.21
C LYS A 68 -31.49 49.36 12.53
N TYR A 69 -30.75 48.34 12.98
CA TYR A 69 -29.45 48.00 12.42
C TYR A 69 -29.51 47.64 10.93
N ALA A 70 -30.60 47.01 10.48
CA ALA A 70 -30.78 46.68 9.06
C ALA A 70 -30.89 47.94 8.17
N GLY A 71 -31.57 48.98 8.64
CA GLY A 71 -31.68 50.28 7.95
C GLY A 71 -30.33 50.98 7.85
N LEU A 72 -29.57 51.02 8.96
CA LEU A 72 -28.21 51.56 8.98
C LEU A 72 -27.29 50.87 7.97
N LEU A 73 -27.42 49.55 7.79
CA LEU A 73 -26.65 48.81 6.78
C LEU A 73 -27.06 49.13 5.35
N ALA A 74 -28.32 49.45 5.09
CA ALA A 74 -28.77 49.89 3.78
C ALA A 74 -28.18 51.27 3.47
N ASP A 75 -28.22 52.19 4.43
CA ASP A 75 -27.65 53.54 4.31
C ASP A 75 -26.13 53.47 4.07
N MET A 76 -25.41 52.61 4.79
CA MET A 76 -23.96 52.41 4.61
C MET A 76 -23.59 51.92 3.20
N ARG A 77 -24.46 51.12 2.58
CA ARG A 77 -24.24 50.60 1.22
C ARG A 77 -24.47 51.66 0.16
N CYS A 78 -25.46 52.53 0.36
CA CYS A 78 -25.83 53.58 -0.59
C CYS A 78 -24.82 54.76 -0.64
N LEU A 79 -23.99 54.93 0.39
CA LEU A 79 -23.02 56.04 0.46
C LEU A 79 -21.83 55.92 -0.52
N GLY A 80 -21.53 54.75 -1.08
CA GLY A 80 -20.49 54.56 -2.09
C GLY A 80 -19.03 54.78 -1.65
N VAL A 81 -18.78 55.13 -0.38
CA VAL A 81 -17.42 55.42 0.16
C VAL A 81 -16.57 54.16 0.36
N MET A 82 -17.20 53.00 0.55
CA MET A 82 -16.55 51.70 0.71
C MET A 82 -17.25 50.69 -0.20
N ASP A 83 -16.53 49.72 -0.77
CA ASP A 83 -17.11 48.64 -1.59
C ASP A 83 -18.30 48.01 -0.84
N GLU A 84 -19.48 48.04 -1.46
CA GLU A 84 -20.74 47.51 -0.91
C GLU A 84 -20.57 46.08 -0.39
N LYS A 85 -19.74 45.29 -1.07
CA LYS A 85 -19.43 43.90 -0.73
C LYS A 85 -18.61 43.80 0.56
N LEU A 86 -17.66 44.71 0.75
CA LEU A 86 -16.84 44.78 1.96
C LEU A 86 -17.68 45.22 3.17
N VAL A 87 -18.62 46.17 2.97
CA VAL A 87 -19.59 46.58 3.99
C VAL A 87 -20.49 45.40 4.39
N LYS A 88 -21.00 44.63 3.42
CA LYS A 88 -21.77 43.40 3.68
C LYS A 88 -20.95 42.38 4.47
N MET A 89 -19.70 42.15 4.10
CA MET A 89 -18.81 41.20 4.79
C MET A 89 -18.60 41.59 6.26
N ILE A 90 -18.31 42.87 6.54
CA ILE A 90 -17.95 43.37 7.87
C ILE A 90 -19.16 43.35 8.80
N PHE A 91 -20.27 43.93 8.37
CA PHE A 91 -21.33 44.31 9.31
C PHE A 91 -22.52 43.34 9.38
N MET A 92 -22.58 42.27 8.57
CA MET A 92 -23.65 41.28 8.70
C MET A 92 -23.73 40.66 10.11
N ARG A 93 -24.96 40.47 10.63
CA ARG A 93 -25.21 39.96 11.99
C ARG A 93 -24.71 38.53 12.19
N ARG A 94 -25.00 37.65 11.23
CA ARG A 94 -24.61 36.24 11.26
C ARG A 94 -23.73 35.93 10.05
N SER A 95 -22.80 35.02 10.25
CA SER A 95 -22.13 34.30 9.16
C SER A 95 -23.12 33.38 8.46
N GLY A 96 -23.10 33.36 7.14
CA GLY A 96 -23.94 32.48 6.34
C GLY A 96 -23.55 32.55 4.88
N PRO A 97 -24.31 31.89 3.98
CA PRO A 97 -24.00 31.84 2.55
C PRO A 97 -23.83 33.25 1.96
N THR A 98 -24.71 34.18 2.32
CA THR A 98 -24.69 35.58 1.86
C THR A 98 -23.46 36.36 2.30
N GLN A 99 -22.98 36.14 3.53
CA GLN A 99 -21.75 36.74 4.05
C GLN A 99 -20.53 36.17 3.34
N HIS A 100 -20.51 34.85 3.10
CA HIS A 100 -19.44 34.19 2.36
C HIS A 100 -19.38 34.65 0.91
N THR A 101 -20.52 34.78 0.22
CA THR A 101 -20.57 35.35 -1.14
C THR A 101 -20.01 36.77 -1.19
N ALA A 102 -20.29 37.59 -0.17
CA ALA A 102 -19.71 38.93 -0.06
C ALA A 102 -18.19 38.90 0.14
N PHE A 103 -17.69 38.03 1.01
CA PHE A 103 -16.25 37.78 1.19
C PHE A 103 -15.56 37.36 -0.12
N VAL A 104 -16.11 36.37 -0.83
CA VAL A 104 -15.58 35.91 -2.12
C VAL A 104 -15.60 37.02 -3.16
N SER A 105 -16.69 37.78 -3.23
CA SER A 105 -16.84 38.87 -4.19
C SER A 105 -15.87 40.03 -3.93
N SER A 106 -15.54 40.32 -2.67
CA SER A 106 -14.52 41.30 -2.30
C SER A 106 -13.09 40.83 -2.63
N LEU A 107 -12.81 39.54 -2.54
CA LEU A 107 -11.52 38.98 -2.97
C LEU A 107 -11.37 39.04 -4.50
N GLU A 108 -12.44 38.72 -5.24
CA GLU A 108 -12.44 38.80 -6.71
C GLU A 108 -12.38 40.25 -7.21
N SER A 109 -12.99 41.22 -6.52
CA SER A 109 -12.87 42.63 -6.90
C SER A 109 -11.43 43.15 -6.77
N ILE A 110 -10.70 42.75 -5.72
CA ILE A 110 -9.28 43.09 -5.57
C ILE A 110 -8.43 42.43 -6.66
N LYS A 111 -8.72 41.17 -7.00
CA LYS A 111 -7.99 40.45 -8.05
C LYS A 111 -8.12 41.16 -9.41
N LYS A 112 -9.32 41.60 -9.76
CA LYS A 112 -9.65 42.28 -11.03
C LYS A 112 -9.22 43.75 -11.09
N GLY A 113 -8.94 44.40 -9.96
CA GLY A 113 -8.49 45.80 -9.93
C GLY A 113 -7.14 46.03 -10.61
N SER A 114 -6.80 47.30 -10.90
CA SER A 114 -5.55 47.70 -11.59
C SER A 114 -4.32 47.80 -10.68
N ASN A 115 -4.44 47.48 -9.38
CA ASN A 115 -3.35 47.60 -8.40
C ASN A 115 -2.15 46.68 -8.72
N SER A 116 -0.98 47.05 -8.20
CA SER A 116 0.23 46.22 -8.31
C SER A 116 0.06 44.85 -7.61
N VAL A 117 0.83 43.84 -8.02
CA VAL A 117 0.76 42.48 -7.44
C VAL A 117 1.01 42.49 -5.92
N SER A 118 1.96 43.30 -5.45
CA SER A 118 2.29 43.43 -4.02
C SER A 118 1.15 44.04 -3.21
N GLU A 119 0.48 45.08 -3.73
CA GLU A 119 -0.66 45.71 -3.07
C GLU A 119 -1.89 44.81 -3.08
N LYS A 120 -2.16 44.10 -4.19
CA LYS A 120 -3.20 43.08 -4.26
C LYS A 120 -2.99 42.03 -3.17
N ARG A 121 -1.76 41.52 -3.02
CA ARG A 121 -1.39 40.57 -1.97
C ARG A 121 -1.66 41.09 -0.56
N LYS A 122 -1.20 42.32 -0.24
CA LYS A 122 -1.45 42.93 1.08
C LYS A 122 -2.94 43.07 1.37
N ARG A 123 -3.73 43.54 0.40
CA ARG A 123 -5.19 43.70 0.54
C ARG A 123 -5.90 42.35 0.72
N ILE A 124 -5.50 41.32 -0.03
CA ILE A 124 -6.05 39.97 0.11
C ILE A 124 -5.75 39.40 1.51
N TYR A 125 -4.51 39.51 1.98
CA TYR A 125 -4.15 39.06 3.33
C TYR A 125 -4.90 39.85 4.41
N GLY A 126 -5.07 41.16 4.23
CA GLY A 126 -5.88 42.00 5.13
C GLY A 126 -7.33 41.54 5.22
N ILE A 127 -7.96 41.20 4.09
CA ILE A 127 -9.34 40.67 4.08
C ILE A 127 -9.44 39.31 4.79
N ILE A 128 -8.47 38.42 4.58
CA ILE A 128 -8.46 37.10 5.26
C ILE A 128 -8.28 37.28 6.78
N LYS A 129 -7.34 38.13 7.22
CA LYS A 129 -7.16 38.50 8.64
C LYS A 129 -8.44 39.11 9.23
N LEU A 130 -9.09 39.99 8.48
CA LEU A 130 -10.34 40.64 8.87
C LEU A 130 -11.49 39.63 9.04
N GLN A 131 -11.64 38.68 8.10
CA GLN A 131 -12.65 37.62 8.20
C GLN A 131 -12.45 36.78 9.47
N LYS A 132 -11.21 36.40 9.78
CA LYS A 132 -10.86 35.69 11.01
C LYS A 132 -11.20 36.51 12.26
N ALA A 133 -10.83 37.80 12.27
CA ALA A 133 -11.07 38.68 13.41
C ALA A 133 -12.57 38.92 13.66
N LEU A 134 -13.39 38.99 12.61
CA LEU A 134 -14.82 39.22 12.71
C LEU A 134 -15.60 37.98 13.17
N TYR A 135 -15.23 36.80 12.70
CA TYR A 135 -15.92 35.54 12.98
C TYR A 135 -14.98 34.45 13.53
N PRO A 136 -14.37 34.66 14.71
CA PRO A 136 -13.34 33.76 15.24
C PRO A 136 -13.86 32.38 15.61
N GLU A 137 -15.12 32.26 16.04
CA GLU A 137 -15.70 30.95 16.42
C GLU A 137 -15.79 30.01 15.22
N ILE A 138 -16.14 30.54 14.05
CA ILE A 138 -16.28 29.77 12.80
C ILE A 138 -14.91 29.43 12.23
N ALA A 139 -13.98 30.37 12.27
CA ALA A 139 -12.59 30.09 11.90
C ALA A 139 -11.97 29.01 12.83
N ARG A 140 -12.37 28.99 14.10
CA ARG A 140 -11.93 27.98 15.07
C ARG A 140 -12.52 26.61 14.76
N THR A 141 -13.84 26.51 14.52
CA THR A 141 -14.54 25.23 14.31
C THR A 141 -14.42 24.69 12.89
N ASN A 142 -14.72 25.50 11.88
CA ASN A 142 -14.86 25.05 10.49
C ASN A 142 -13.70 25.47 9.59
N GLY A 143 -12.90 26.46 10.01
CA GLY A 143 -11.88 27.08 9.16
C GLY A 143 -12.47 28.06 8.14
N ILE A 144 -11.60 28.78 7.44
CA ILE A 144 -11.98 29.78 6.44
C ILE A 144 -11.86 29.16 5.04
N LEU A 145 -12.98 29.07 4.32
CA LEU A 145 -13.02 28.61 2.94
C LEU A 145 -12.70 29.74 1.97
N VAL A 146 -11.54 29.64 1.31
CA VAL A 146 -11.06 30.60 0.30
C VAL A 146 -11.28 30.03 -1.11
N PRO A 147 -11.68 30.85 -2.11
CA PRO A 147 -11.88 30.40 -3.49
C PRO A 147 -10.63 29.79 -4.14
N GLU A 148 -10.81 28.71 -4.91
CA GLU A 148 -9.75 28.08 -5.70
C GLU A 148 -9.06 29.07 -6.65
N THR A 149 -9.83 29.97 -7.26
CA THR A 149 -9.36 31.03 -8.17
C THR A 149 -8.34 31.96 -7.52
N LEU A 150 -8.38 32.11 -6.19
CA LEU A 150 -7.43 32.91 -5.43
C LEU A 150 -6.15 32.11 -5.16
N HIS A 151 -6.27 30.85 -4.76
CA HIS A 151 -5.11 29.97 -4.58
C HIS A 151 -4.33 29.79 -5.90
N GLN A 152 -5.03 29.69 -7.03
CA GLN A 152 -4.43 29.65 -8.36
C GLN A 152 -3.70 30.96 -8.70
N TRP A 153 -4.30 32.11 -8.36
CA TRP A 153 -3.65 33.41 -8.56
C TRP A 153 -2.37 33.53 -7.74
N PHE A 154 -2.40 33.07 -6.48
CA PHE A 154 -1.20 33.01 -5.64
C PHE A 154 -0.14 32.10 -6.24
N TRP A 155 -0.51 30.93 -6.78
CA TRP A 155 0.44 30.01 -7.43
C TRP A 155 1.16 30.63 -8.63
N GLN A 156 0.45 31.44 -9.42
CA GLN A 156 1.00 32.09 -10.62
C GLN A 156 1.88 33.31 -10.29
N ASN A 157 1.60 34.01 -9.18
CA ASN A 157 2.22 35.31 -8.86
C ASN A 157 3.23 35.27 -7.70
N LEU A 158 3.26 34.20 -6.90
CA LEU A 158 4.27 34.03 -5.84
C LEU A 158 5.54 33.40 -6.40
N ARG A 159 6.68 33.98 -6.02
CA ARG A 159 8.00 33.37 -6.24
C ARG A 159 8.15 32.14 -5.35
N LYS A 160 9.05 31.22 -5.74
CA LYS A 160 9.31 29.99 -4.99
C LYS A 160 9.73 30.31 -3.55
N ASP A 161 10.59 31.29 -3.36
CA ASP A 161 11.16 31.67 -2.05
C ASP A 161 10.10 32.23 -1.06
N GLU A 162 8.98 32.73 -1.57
CA GLU A 162 7.88 33.26 -0.75
C GLU A 162 6.86 32.18 -0.34
N THR A 163 7.02 30.94 -0.83
CA THR A 163 6.07 29.84 -0.61
C THR A 163 5.93 29.52 0.88
N PHE A 164 7.05 29.48 1.62
CA PHE A 164 7.05 29.21 3.06
C PHE A 164 6.19 30.22 3.83
N GLN A 165 6.45 31.51 3.63
CA GLN A 165 5.74 32.59 4.33
C GLN A 165 4.25 32.62 3.98
N HIS A 166 3.91 32.42 2.70
CA HIS A 166 2.52 32.33 2.26
C HIS A 166 1.80 31.16 2.93
N TYR A 167 2.41 29.99 2.93
CA TYR A 167 1.77 28.80 3.48
C TYR A 167 1.62 28.86 5.01
N TYR A 168 2.63 29.39 5.70
CA TYR A 168 2.56 29.68 7.13
C TYR A 168 1.45 30.68 7.46
N PHE A 169 1.28 31.72 6.65
CA PHE A 169 0.17 32.68 6.79
C PHE A 169 -1.20 31.98 6.69
N LEU A 170 -1.38 31.05 5.75
CA LEU A 170 -2.64 30.30 5.61
C LEU A 170 -2.94 29.46 6.86
N ILE A 171 -1.93 28.76 7.40
CA ILE A 171 -2.04 27.95 8.62
C ILE A 171 -2.37 28.82 9.84
N GLN A 172 -1.69 29.96 9.99
CA GLN A 172 -1.94 30.89 11.09
C GLN A 172 -3.38 31.42 11.06
N ASN A 173 -3.94 31.66 9.87
CA ASN A 173 -5.28 32.23 9.69
C ASN A 173 -6.39 31.19 9.54
N ASP A 174 -6.12 29.92 9.84
CA ASP A 174 -7.11 28.83 9.81
C ASP A 174 -7.79 28.66 8.43
N VAL A 175 -7.06 28.94 7.34
CA VAL A 175 -7.56 28.77 5.98
C VAL A 175 -7.55 27.30 5.59
N LEU A 176 -8.67 26.79 5.06
CA LEU A 176 -8.77 25.41 4.57
C LEU A 176 -7.83 25.20 3.38
N LEU A 177 -6.98 24.18 3.48
CA LEU A 177 -5.93 23.90 2.49
C LEU A 177 -6.36 22.84 1.47
N SER A 178 -7.62 22.42 1.46
CA SER A 178 -8.13 21.31 0.65
C SER A 178 -8.23 21.58 -0.86
N SER A 179 -7.96 22.80 -1.31
CA SER A 179 -7.99 23.22 -2.72
C SER A 179 -6.90 22.56 -3.57
N LYS A 180 -7.14 22.44 -4.89
CA LYS A 180 -6.19 21.80 -5.84
C LYS A 180 -4.87 22.58 -5.89
N SER A 181 -4.95 23.91 -5.95
CA SER A 181 -3.78 24.80 -5.98
C SER A 181 -3.05 24.83 -4.64
N SER A 182 -3.76 24.75 -3.52
CA SER A 182 -3.11 24.55 -2.20
C SER A 182 -2.35 23.24 -2.11
N ASN A 183 -2.81 22.19 -2.80
CA ASN A 183 -2.08 20.93 -2.89
C ASN A 183 -0.79 21.07 -3.74
N LEU A 184 -0.76 21.93 -4.76
CA LEU A 184 0.48 22.23 -5.48
C LEU A 184 1.53 22.87 -4.58
N PHE A 185 1.10 23.81 -3.71
CA PHE A 185 1.97 24.39 -2.70
C PHE A 185 2.48 23.34 -1.69
N LEU A 186 1.59 22.47 -1.19
CA LEU A 186 2.00 21.38 -0.30
C LEU A 186 3.05 20.47 -0.96
N ARG A 187 2.82 20.04 -2.21
CA ARG A 187 3.78 19.22 -2.96
C ARG A 187 5.13 19.90 -3.17
N ARG A 188 5.13 21.23 -3.38
CA ARG A 188 6.36 22.01 -3.47
C ARG A 188 7.10 22.01 -2.14
N LEU A 189 6.41 22.26 -1.03
CA LEU A 189 6.99 22.25 0.32
C LEU A 189 7.54 20.88 0.71
N LEU A 190 6.82 19.79 0.42
CA LEU A 190 7.27 18.42 0.69
C LEU A 190 8.51 18.00 -0.11
N LYS A 191 8.88 18.74 -1.16
CA LYS A 191 10.10 18.56 -1.96
C LYS A 191 11.16 19.63 -1.69
N GLY A 192 10.86 20.60 -0.84
CA GLY A 192 11.74 21.73 -0.54
C GLY A 192 12.77 21.43 0.54
N SER A 193 13.28 22.49 1.13
CA SER A 193 14.19 22.48 2.28
C SER A 193 13.58 21.77 3.50
N GLU A 194 14.41 21.36 4.47
CA GLU A 194 13.93 20.69 5.67
C GLU A 194 12.91 21.54 6.44
N MET A 195 13.12 22.85 6.53
CA MET A 195 12.21 23.78 7.19
C MET A 195 10.85 23.87 6.47
N GLU A 196 10.84 23.87 5.13
CA GLU A 196 9.61 23.83 4.33
C GLU A 196 8.83 22.53 4.53
N VAL A 197 9.55 21.42 4.65
CA VAL A 197 8.97 20.10 4.90
C VAL A 197 8.38 20.04 6.29
N GLN A 198 9.11 20.50 7.30
CA GLN A 198 8.61 20.58 8.67
C GLN A 198 7.35 21.45 8.75
N LEU A 199 7.26 22.53 7.96
CA LEU A 199 6.05 23.36 7.89
C LEU A 199 4.89 22.61 7.22
N GLY A 200 5.12 22.00 6.04
CA GLY A 200 4.09 21.27 5.30
C GLY A 200 3.58 20.02 6.03
N THR A 201 4.40 19.43 6.89
CA THR A 201 4.04 18.29 7.74
C THR A 201 3.57 18.70 9.13
N PHE A 202 3.63 19.98 9.49
CA PHE A 202 3.37 20.52 10.83
C PHE A 202 4.35 20.05 11.94
N GLN A 203 5.48 19.42 11.58
CA GLN A 203 6.53 19.06 12.54
C GLN A 203 7.06 20.28 13.32
N VAL A 204 7.04 21.49 12.73
CA VAL A 204 7.42 22.73 13.42
C VAL A 204 6.68 22.90 14.75
N PHE A 205 5.42 22.47 14.83
CA PHE A 205 4.59 22.58 16.05
C PHE A 205 4.73 21.37 16.99
N LEU A 206 5.34 20.28 16.52
CA LEU A 206 5.56 19.05 17.30
C LEU A 206 6.93 19.02 17.99
N HIS A 207 7.86 19.91 17.65
CA HIS A 207 9.13 20.01 18.36
C HIS A 207 8.99 20.54 19.80
N ASN A 208 7.99 21.38 20.06
CA ASN A 208 7.73 21.95 21.39
C ASN A 208 6.41 21.42 21.98
N PRO A 209 6.41 20.82 23.19
CA PRO A 209 5.21 20.26 23.83
C PRO A 209 4.06 21.27 23.96
N GLU A 210 4.38 22.53 24.26
CA GLU A 210 3.39 23.63 24.38
C GLU A 210 2.62 23.92 23.08
N HIS A 211 3.16 23.50 21.93
CA HIS A 211 2.55 23.74 20.62
C HIS A 211 1.84 22.50 20.05
N HIS A 212 1.85 21.37 20.77
CA HIS A 212 1.17 20.15 20.32
C HIS A 212 -0.34 20.34 20.18
N GLU A 213 -0.95 21.20 21.00
CA GLU A 213 -2.36 21.58 20.85
C GLU A 213 -2.65 22.21 19.49
N ILE A 214 -1.69 22.91 18.88
CA ILE A 214 -1.83 23.50 17.55
C ILE A 214 -1.94 22.39 16.49
N PHE A 215 -1.11 21.33 16.61
CA PHE A 215 -1.21 20.17 15.73
C PHE A 215 -2.59 19.51 15.87
N GLN A 216 -2.98 19.15 17.10
CA GLN A 216 -4.25 18.46 17.36
C GLN A 216 -5.47 19.27 16.92
N SER A 217 -5.46 20.59 17.14
CA SER A 217 -6.59 21.46 16.79
C SER A 217 -6.66 21.85 15.30
N LYS A 218 -5.52 21.89 14.60
CA LYS A 218 -5.46 22.44 13.24
C LYS A 218 -5.16 21.42 12.15
N PHE A 219 -4.37 20.40 12.39
CA PHE A 219 -3.89 19.51 11.33
C PHE A 219 -5.04 18.80 10.60
N GLU A 220 -5.91 18.11 11.33
CA GLU A 220 -7.10 17.45 10.78
C GLU A 220 -8.17 18.45 10.29
N LYS A 221 -8.12 19.71 10.73
CA LYS A 221 -9.05 20.76 10.30
C LYS A 221 -8.69 21.29 8.92
N LEU A 222 -7.41 21.65 8.74
CA LEU A 222 -6.93 22.36 7.56
C LEU A 222 -6.68 21.42 6.38
N TYR A 223 -6.28 20.17 6.64
CA TYR A 223 -6.01 19.17 5.61
C TYR A 223 -7.20 18.24 5.35
N ASN A 224 -7.35 17.83 4.10
CA ASN A 224 -8.22 16.72 3.73
C ASN A 224 -7.49 15.36 3.82
N PHE A 225 -8.25 14.26 3.75
CA PHE A 225 -7.69 12.91 3.83
C PHE A 225 -6.57 12.67 2.80
N SER A 226 -6.75 13.12 1.55
CA SER A 226 -5.73 12.92 0.50
C SER A 226 -4.42 13.64 0.81
N GLN A 227 -4.46 14.78 1.46
CA GLN A 227 -3.28 15.56 1.83
C GLN A 227 -2.56 14.97 3.02
N ILE A 228 -3.30 14.55 4.05
CA ILE A 228 -2.73 13.82 5.18
C ILE A 228 -2.05 12.54 4.67
N ASN A 229 -2.69 11.81 3.75
CA ASN A 229 -2.09 10.61 3.16
C ASN A 229 -0.81 10.90 2.36
N GLN A 230 -0.76 12.02 1.63
CA GLN A 230 0.45 12.46 0.93
C GLN A 230 1.57 12.85 1.90
N ILE A 231 1.24 13.53 3.00
CA ILE A 231 2.17 13.87 4.08
C ILE A 231 2.73 12.58 4.70
N VAL A 232 1.87 11.64 5.09
CA VAL A 232 2.31 10.34 5.66
C VAL A 232 3.24 9.62 4.69
N THR A 233 2.88 9.54 3.41
CA THR A 233 3.71 8.88 2.40
C THR A 233 5.07 9.57 2.23
N ALA A 234 5.11 10.91 2.26
CA ALA A 234 6.35 11.67 2.18
C ALA A 234 7.24 11.49 3.42
N VAL A 235 6.64 11.46 4.61
CA VAL A 235 7.33 11.20 5.89
C VAL A 235 7.92 9.79 5.90
N LEU A 236 7.16 8.78 5.43
CA LEU A 236 7.62 7.41 5.29
C LEU A 236 8.80 7.28 4.32
N ALA A 237 8.71 7.92 3.14
CA ALA A 237 9.79 7.90 2.14
C ALA A 237 11.10 8.51 2.69
N ARG A 238 11.00 9.49 3.59
CA ARG A 238 12.14 10.13 4.26
C ARG A 238 12.64 9.38 5.50
N LYS A 239 11.95 8.30 5.92
CA LYS A 239 12.25 7.52 7.13
C LYS A 239 12.22 8.33 8.44
N ASP A 240 11.53 9.46 8.51
CA ASP A 240 11.35 10.22 9.76
C ASP A 240 10.14 9.69 10.54
N LEU A 241 10.38 8.73 11.43
CA LEU A 241 9.30 7.98 12.10
C LEU A 241 8.86 8.57 13.45
N ARG A 242 9.50 9.66 13.92
CA ARG A 242 9.32 10.21 15.28
C ARG A 242 7.85 10.45 15.66
N TYR A 243 7.07 10.99 14.72
CA TYR A 243 5.66 11.36 14.93
C TYR A 243 4.68 10.53 14.09
N ILE A 244 5.11 9.39 13.55
CA ILE A 244 4.30 8.60 12.60
C ILE A 244 2.95 8.15 13.19
N LYS A 245 2.94 7.83 14.50
CA LYS A 245 1.71 7.47 15.24
C LYS A 245 0.68 8.60 15.22
N LEU A 246 1.10 9.85 15.38
CA LEU A 246 0.22 11.02 15.35
C LEU A 246 -0.39 11.23 13.96
N TYR A 247 0.40 11.01 12.90
CA TYR A 247 -0.11 11.14 11.53
C TYR A 247 -1.11 10.05 11.16
N PHE A 248 -0.86 8.79 11.56
CA PHE A 248 -1.82 7.71 11.33
C PHE A 248 -3.10 7.88 12.16
N ALA A 249 -2.99 8.33 13.41
CA ALA A 249 -4.16 8.68 14.23
C ALA A 249 -4.97 9.79 13.56
N ALA A 250 -4.33 10.86 13.08
CA ALA A 250 -4.99 11.94 12.37
C ALA A 250 -5.65 11.48 11.06
N LEU A 251 -4.99 10.57 10.33
CA LEU A 251 -5.54 10.00 9.10
C LEU A 251 -6.79 9.15 9.38
N LEU A 252 -6.77 8.34 10.45
CA LEU A 252 -7.87 7.49 10.89
C LEU A 252 -9.06 8.33 11.38
N ASN A 253 -8.82 9.28 12.30
CA ASN A 253 -9.84 10.20 12.81
C ASN A 253 -10.52 10.99 11.69
N ARG A 254 -9.74 11.45 10.69
CA ARG A 254 -10.28 12.16 9.53
C ARG A 254 -11.17 11.27 8.68
N LEU A 255 -10.77 10.01 8.47
CA LEU A 255 -11.53 9.02 7.72
C LEU A 255 -12.87 8.76 8.42
N GLU A 256 -12.84 8.41 9.71
CA GLU A 256 -14.01 8.07 10.52
C GLU A 256 -14.95 9.26 10.73
N GLY A 257 -14.43 10.40 11.19
CA GLY A 257 -15.23 11.52 11.67
C GLY A 257 -15.74 12.47 10.59
N LYS A 258 -15.13 12.50 9.39
CA LYS A 258 -15.49 13.48 8.34
C LYS A 258 -15.77 12.84 6.98
N GLU A 259 -14.87 12.01 6.47
CA GLU A 259 -15.03 11.48 5.12
C GLU A 259 -16.16 10.44 5.07
N LEU A 260 -16.19 9.46 5.99
CA LEU A 260 -17.21 8.40 5.98
C LEU A 260 -18.61 8.91 6.37
N GLN A 261 -18.71 9.99 7.13
CA GLN A 261 -19.98 10.64 7.49
C GLN A 261 -20.56 11.49 6.34
N ASN A 262 -19.81 11.70 5.26
CA ASN A 262 -20.27 12.51 4.13
C ASN A 262 -21.31 11.74 3.30
N SER A 263 -22.55 12.22 3.31
CA SER A 263 -23.67 11.67 2.52
C SER A 263 -23.46 11.75 1.01
N ASP A 264 -22.63 12.68 0.56
CA ASP A 264 -22.45 12.96 -0.87
C ASP A 264 -21.44 12.02 -1.54
N LEU A 265 -20.71 11.21 -0.76
CA LEU A 265 -19.73 10.27 -1.29
C LEU A 265 -20.39 8.98 -1.75
N SER A 266 -20.12 8.61 -3.00
CA SER A 266 -20.54 7.31 -3.52
C SER A 266 -19.78 6.17 -2.84
N GLU A 267 -20.38 4.98 -2.84
CA GLU A 267 -19.76 3.76 -2.29
C GLU A 267 -18.36 3.50 -2.87
N LYS A 268 -18.20 3.67 -4.20
CA LYS A 268 -16.90 3.55 -4.88
C LYS A 268 -15.84 4.50 -4.33
N GLN A 269 -16.23 5.73 -3.99
CA GLN A 269 -15.31 6.71 -3.42
C GLN A 269 -14.93 6.34 -1.99
N ARG A 270 -15.86 5.84 -1.19
CA ARG A 270 -15.58 5.33 0.17
C ARG A 270 -14.61 4.16 0.13
N ILE A 271 -14.83 3.19 -0.76
CA ILE A 271 -13.91 2.06 -0.98
C ILE A 271 -12.51 2.56 -1.35
N ALA A 272 -12.40 3.55 -2.24
CA ALA A 272 -11.11 4.10 -2.64
C ALA A 272 -10.34 4.77 -1.48
N LEU A 273 -11.04 5.34 -0.48
CA LEU A 273 -10.40 5.88 0.72
C LEU A 273 -9.81 4.77 1.59
N PHE A 274 -10.54 3.67 1.79
CA PHE A 274 -10.03 2.50 2.52
C PHE A 274 -8.82 1.89 1.82
N ILE A 275 -8.87 1.69 0.49
CA ILE A 275 -7.74 1.17 -0.29
C ILE A 275 -6.50 2.05 -0.13
N LYS A 276 -6.67 3.38 -0.19
CA LYS A 276 -5.57 4.33 0.02
C LYS A 276 -4.99 4.20 1.43
N PHE A 277 -5.83 4.11 2.46
CA PHE A 277 -5.38 3.92 3.84
C PHE A 277 -4.60 2.60 4.00
N THR A 278 -5.17 1.48 3.55
CA THR A 278 -4.55 0.16 3.67
C THR A 278 -3.23 0.08 2.91
N ASN A 279 -3.13 0.72 1.74
CA ASN A 279 -1.87 0.77 0.99
C ASN A 279 -0.79 1.58 1.73
N THR A 280 -1.16 2.69 2.35
CA THR A 280 -0.22 3.48 3.17
C THR A 280 0.21 2.71 4.43
N LEU A 281 -0.71 1.97 5.05
CA LEU A 281 -0.42 1.11 6.20
C LEU A 281 0.51 -0.06 5.82
N LEU A 282 0.30 -0.69 4.65
CA LEU A 282 1.22 -1.70 4.12
C LEU A 282 2.61 -1.12 3.83
N ASN A 283 2.68 0.09 3.27
CA ASN A 283 3.95 0.76 3.04
C ASN A 283 4.68 1.05 4.36
N TYR A 284 3.94 1.42 5.41
CA TYR A 284 4.51 1.57 6.76
C TYR A 284 5.06 0.25 7.30
N LEU A 285 4.32 -0.86 7.18
CA LEU A 285 4.82 -2.18 7.57
C LEU A 285 6.11 -2.52 6.82
N LYS A 286 6.14 -2.24 5.50
CA LYS A 286 7.31 -2.50 4.64
C LYS A 286 8.57 -1.71 5.02
N LEU A 287 8.41 -0.51 5.56
CA LEU A 287 9.54 0.37 5.87
C LEU A 287 10.00 0.27 7.33
N THR A 288 9.10 -0.08 8.25
CA THR A 288 9.37 -0.03 9.69
C THR A 288 9.40 -1.39 10.36
N CYS A 289 8.87 -2.43 9.71
CA CYS A 289 8.67 -3.76 10.28
C CYS A 289 7.86 -3.75 11.61
N ASN A 290 7.13 -2.68 11.92
CA ASN A 290 6.35 -2.57 13.15
C ASN A 290 5.01 -3.31 13.01
N TYR A 291 5.03 -4.59 13.38
CA TYR A 291 3.89 -5.49 13.30
C TYR A 291 2.72 -5.07 14.20
N ASP A 292 2.97 -4.69 15.46
CA ASP A 292 1.91 -4.41 16.43
C ASP A 292 1.05 -3.22 16.02
N MET A 293 1.69 -2.15 15.53
CA MET A 293 0.99 -0.96 15.05
C MET A 293 0.20 -1.25 13.77
N PHE A 294 0.75 -2.09 12.88
CA PHE A 294 0.03 -2.57 11.70
C PHE A 294 -1.23 -3.35 12.11
N LEU A 295 -1.10 -4.34 12.99
CA LEU A 295 -2.21 -5.20 13.43
C LEU A 295 -3.32 -4.38 14.10
N HIS A 296 -2.95 -3.48 15.02
CA HIS A 296 -3.89 -2.60 15.70
C HIS A 296 -4.64 -1.69 14.71
N SER A 297 -3.91 -1.06 13.78
CA SER A 297 -4.52 -0.18 12.77
C SER A 297 -5.39 -0.95 11.78
N PHE A 298 -4.98 -2.15 11.39
CA PHE A 298 -5.74 -3.02 10.49
C PHE A 298 -7.04 -3.51 11.12
N LYS A 299 -7.04 -3.80 12.42
CA LYS A 299 -8.25 -4.10 13.20
C LYS A 299 -9.26 -2.96 13.14
N MET A 300 -8.82 -1.75 13.49
CA MET A 300 -9.67 -0.55 13.48
C MET A 300 -10.28 -0.31 12.08
N VAL A 301 -9.49 -0.49 11.02
CA VAL A 301 -10.01 -0.37 9.63
C VAL A 301 -11.07 -1.43 9.34
N THR A 302 -10.87 -2.66 9.80
CA THR A 302 -11.85 -3.75 9.61
C THR A 302 -13.15 -3.43 10.31
N ASP A 303 -13.08 -2.96 11.56
CA ASP A 303 -14.25 -2.54 12.33
C ASP A 303 -15.00 -1.39 11.63
N LEU A 304 -14.28 -0.43 11.04
CA LEU A 304 -14.86 0.67 10.27
C LEU A 304 -15.55 0.18 8.97
N VAL A 305 -14.96 -0.78 8.26
CA VAL A 305 -15.54 -1.37 7.04
C VAL A 305 -16.85 -2.08 7.37
N LEU A 306 -16.87 -2.84 8.47
CA LEU A 306 -18.07 -3.51 8.97
C LEU A 306 -19.15 -2.52 9.41
N ALA A 307 -18.78 -1.47 10.15
CA ALA A 307 -19.70 -0.42 10.58
C ALA A 307 -20.34 0.33 9.39
N GLN A 308 -19.59 0.51 8.30
CA GLN A 308 -20.07 1.12 7.06
C GLN A 308 -20.83 0.15 6.15
N LYS A 309 -21.02 -1.12 6.55
CA LYS A 309 -21.68 -2.17 5.77
C LYS A 309 -21.07 -2.39 4.39
N LEU A 310 -19.76 -2.16 4.26
CA LEU A 310 -19.03 -2.37 3.01
C LEU A 310 -18.56 -3.83 2.91
N ASP A 311 -18.31 -4.28 1.68
CA ASP A 311 -17.84 -5.64 1.41
C ASP A 311 -16.43 -5.87 2.00
N THR A 312 -16.33 -6.71 3.03
CA THR A 312 -15.07 -7.06 3.70
C THR A 312 -14.03 -7.70 2.77
N ARG A 313 -14.42 -8.20 1.59
CA ARG A 313 -13.50 -8.73 0.57
C ARG A 313 -12.48 -7.70 0.11
N LEU A 314 -12.75 -6.40 0.29
CA LEU A 314 -11.79 -5.32 0.02
C LEU A 314 -10.49 -5.46 0.84
N LEU A 315 -10.53 -6.13 1.99
CA LEU A 315 -9.40 -6.33 2.88
C LEU A 315 -8.57 -7.58 2.55
N HIS A 316 -9.07 -8.48 1.69
CA HIS A 316 -8.38 -9.74 1.35
C HIS A 316 -7.01 -9.51 0.74
N LYS A 317 -6.92 -8.66 -0.28
CA LYS A 317 -5.65 -8.38 -0.97
C LYS A 317 -4.63 -7.71 -0.04
N PRO A 318 -4.97 -6.63 0.68
CA PRO A 318 -4.05 -6.05 1.64
C PRO A 318 -3.55 -7.04 2.70
N PHE A 319 -4.45 -7.89 3.21
CA PHE A 319 -4.12 -8.90 4.20
C PHE A 319 -3.11 -9.93 3.67
N LEU A 320 -3.35 -10.47 2.47
CA LEU A 320 -2.44 -11.43 1.83
C LEU A 320 -1.06 -10.81 1.54
N LEU A 321 -1.01 -9.55 1.09
CA LEU A 321 0.26 -8.84 0.86
C LEU A 321 1.06 -8.64 2.15
N ALA A 322 0.40 -8.43 3.28
CA ALA A 322 1.07 -8.35 4.58
C ALA A 322 1.67 -9.70 5.00
N ILE A 323 0.94 -10.81 4.80
CA ILE A 323 1.44 -12.17 5.05
C ILE A 323 2.69 -12.45 4.21
N GLN A 324 2.60 -12.21 2.90
CA GLN A 324 3.70 -12.46 1.96
C GLN A 324 4.95 -11.67 2.33
N TYR A 325 4.78 -10.40 2.70
CA TYR A 325 5.89 -9.56 3.14
C TYR A 325 6.53 -10.06 4.44
N LEU A 326 5.73 -10.44 5.44
CA LEU A 326 6.27 -10.99 6.69
C LEU A 326 6.97 -12.33 6.48
N ARG A 327 6.47 -13.15 5.54
CA ARG A 327 7.10 -14.40 5.12
C ARG A 327 8.44 -14.18 4.44
N SER A 328 8.56 -13.21 3.52
CA SER A 328 9.85 -12.88 2.88
C SER A 328 10.90 -12.36 3.87
N LEU A 329 10.47 -11.84 5.03
CA LEU A 329 11.37 -11.45 6.13
C LEU A 329 11.68 -12.59 7.11
N SER A 330 11.25 -13.83 6.82
CA SER A 330 11.35 -14.98 7.72
C SER A 330 10.70 -14.77 9.10
N GLN A 331 9.70 -13.87 9.20
CA GLN A 331 8.96 -13.57 10.44
C GLN A 331 7.78 -14.51 10.64
N HIS A 332 8.05 -15.83 10.65
CA HIS A 332 7.04 -16.88 10.65
C HIS A 332 6.04 -16.78 11.83
N SER A 333 6.50 -16.38 13.01
CA SER A 333 5.62 -16.19 14.19
C SER A 333 4.58 -15.09 13.98
N HIS A 334 4.96 -13.98 13.34
CA HIS A 334 4.05 -12.88 13.00
C HIS A 334 3.08 -13.27 11.89
N VAL A 335 3.51 -14.09 10.93
CA VAL A 335 2.62 -14.67 9.90
C VAL A 335 1.54 -15.54 10.55
N LEU A 336 1.93 -16.46 11.44
CA LEU A 336 0.98 -17.32 12.16
C LEU A 336 -0.02 -16.51 12.99
N LYS A 337 0.45 -15.50 13.73
CA LYS A 337 -0.42 -14.56 14.48
C LYS A 337 -1.38 -13.79 13.57
N LEU A 338 -0.90 -13.35 12.40
CA LEU A 338 -1.74 -12.63 11.45
C LEU A 338 -2.81 -13.55 10.85
N ILE A 339 -2.47 -14.78 10.52
CA ILE A 339 -3.42 -15.79 10.03
C ILE A 339 -4.45 -16.15 11.08
N SER A 340 -4.05 -16.33 12.36
CA SER A 340 -5.02 -16.53 13.44
C SER A 340 -5.92 -15.31 13.62
N PHE A 341 -5.41 -14.11 13.39
CA PHE A 341 -6.19 -12.88 13.47
C PHE A 341 -7.28 -12.76 12.38
N ALA A 342 -7.11 -13.39 11.22
CA ALA A 342 -8.17 -13.46 10.21
C ALA A 342 -9.46 -14.11 10.74
N GLN A 343 -9.34 -15.03 11.70
CA GLN A 343 -10.48 -15.65 12.37
C GLN A 343 -11.24 -14.66 13.25
N GLU A 344 -10.52 -13.83 14.00
CA GLU A 344 -11.10 -12.82 14.89
C GLU A 344 -11.79 -11.70 14.09
N LEU A 345 -11.27 -11.36 12.92
CA LEU A 345 -11.78 -10.27 12.08
C LEU A 345 -13.05 -10.59 11.30
N SER A 346 -13.55 -11.83 11.35
CA SER A 346 -14.78 -12.25 10.65
C SER A 346 -14.82 -11.93 9.14
N LEU A 347 -13.66 -11.84 8.48
CA LEU A 347 -13.57 -11.55 7.04
C LEU A 347 -14.40 -12.55 6.22
N GLU A 348 -15.20 -12.04 5.28
CA GLU A 348 -16.13 -12.86 4.51
C GLU A 348 -15.38 -13.94 3.72
N ARG A 349 -15.85 -15.17 3.87
CA ARG A 349 -15.11 -16.38 3.51
C ARG A 349 -15.23 -16.71 2.03
N SER A 350 -14.64 -15.89 1.15
CA SER A 350 -14.52 -16.27 -0.25
C SER A 350 -13.65 -17.53 -0.38
N PHE A 351 -14.07 -18.48 -1.23
CA PHE A 351 -13.33 -19.72 -1.47
C PHE A 351 -11.86 -19.45 -1.83
N LYS A 352 -11.62 -18.46 -2.71
CA LYS A 352 -10.29 -18.09 -3.18
C LYS A 352 -9.40 -17.57 -2.06
N PHE A 353 -9.91 -16.67 -1.21
CA PHE A 353 -9.16 -16.14 -0.07
C PHE A 353 -8.75 -17.23 0.89
N LYS A 354 -9.64 -18.19 1.19
CA LYS A 354 -9.31 -19.35 2.02
C LYS A 354 -8.20 -20.20 1.44
N GLN A 355 -8.27 -20.52 0.14
CA GLN A 355 -7.22 -21.28 -0.53
C GLN A 355 -5.87 -20.54 -0.50
N SER A 356 -5.86 -19.22 -0.69
CA SER A 356 -4.63 -18.42 -0.60
C SER A 356 -4.06 -18.40 0.83
N VAL A 357 -4.89 -18.22 1.86
CA VAL A 357 -4.42 -18.26 3.26
C VAL A 357 -3.90 -19.64 3.63
N ILE A 358 -4.56 -20.72 3.18
CA ILE A 358 -4.09 -22.09 3.39
C ILE A 358 -2.74 -22.31 2.70
N GLY A 359 -2.58 -21.86 1.45
CA GLY A 359 -1.31 -21.92 0.72
C GLY A 359 -0.18 -21.20 1.46
N GLU A 360 -0.39 -19.93 1.84
CA GLU A 360 0.61 -19.15 2.59
C GLU A 360 0.94 -19.79 3.95
N LEU A 361 -0.03 -20.40 4.63
CA LEU A 361 0.23 -21.11 5.88
C LEU A 361 1.11 -22.34 5.63
N VAL A 362 0.79 -23.18 4.64
CA VAL A 362 1.59 -24.36 4.30
C VAL A 362 3.02 -23.94 3.91
N SER A 363 3.17 -22.88 3.11
CA SER A 363 4.47 -22.30 2.78
C SER A 363 5.20 -21.75 4.02
N THR A 364 4.49 -21.19 5.00
CA THR A 364 5.08 -20.74 6.28
C THR A 364 5.51 -21.94 7.13
N MET A 365 4.71 -23.02 7.11
CA MET A 365 4.99 -24.24 7.89
C MET A 365 6.23 -24.98 7.38
N ARG A 366 6.61 -24.80 6.11
CA ARG A 366 7.88 -25.29 5.55
C ARG A 366 9.08 -24.90 6.39
N ALA A 367 9.09 -23.72 7.00
CA ALA A 367 10.21 -23.25 7.82
C ALA A 367 10.47 -24.13 9.06
N PHE A 368 9.46 -24.86 9.55
CA PHE A 368 9.63 -25.81 10.66
C PHE A 368 10.19 -27.17 10.21
N ASN A 369 10.25 -27.43 8.90
CA ASN A 369 10.75 -28.66 8.27
C ASN A 369 10.19 -29.96 8.88
N ASP A 370 8.91 -29.96 9.28
CA ASP A 370 8.21 -31.16 9.78
C ASP A 370 7.03 -31.52 8.86
N PRO A 371 7.19 -32.51 7.98
CA PRO A 371 6.13 -32.92 7.06
C PRO A 371 4.94 -33.58 7.76
N LYS A 372 5.09 -34.14 8.98
CA LYS A 372 3.98 -34.78 9.71
C LYS A 372 2.96 -33.74 10.16
N ILE A 373 3.44 -32.60 10.68
CA ILE A 373 2.58 -31.49 11.13
C ILE A 373 1.80 -30.91 9.94
N ILE A 374 2.44 -30.79 8.77
CA ILE A 374 1.77 -30.27 7.56
C ILE A 374 0.68 -31.22 7.07
N VAL A 375 0.93 -32.54 7.07
CA VAL A 375 -0.10 -33.53 6.69
C VAL A 375 -1.24 -33.57 7.69
N ASP A 376 -0.97 -33.48 8.98
CA ASP A 376 -2.00 -33.39 10.01
C ASP A 376 -2.85 -32.13 9.85
N TYR A 377 -2.21 -31.02 9.50
CA TYR A 377 -2.90 -29.78 9.18
C TYR A 377 -3.79 -29.91 7.93
N ILE A 378 -3.25 -30.42 6.81
CA ILE A 378 -3.99 -30.64 5.57
C ILE A 378 -5.20 -31.53 5.80
N THR A 379 -5.05 -32.64 6.53
CA THR A 379 -6.18 -33.54 6.81
C THR A 379 -7.22 -32.93 7.76
N THR A 380 -6.86 -31.92 8.54
CA THR A 380 -7.79 -31.18 9.42
C THR A 380 -8.54 -30.09 8.63
N VAL A 381 -7.86 -29.40 7.72
CA VAL A 381 -8.44 -28.33 6.91
C VAL A 381 -9.28 -28.86 5.76
N TYR A 382 -8.80 -29.87 5.04
CA TYR A 382 -9.51 -30.44 3.90
C TYR A 382 -10.39 -31.61 4.35
N THR A 383 -11.56 -31.27 4.87
CA THR A 383 -12.56 -32.19 5.46
C THR A 383 -13.25 -33.14 4.47
N SER A 384 -12.85 -33.16 3.20
CA SER A 384 -13.38 -34.12 2.23
C SER A 384 -12.96 -35.56 2.60
N PRO A 385 -13.85 -36.54 2.57
CA PRO A 385 -13.50 -37.95 2.84
C PRO A 385 -12.52 -38.52 1.81
N LYS A 386 -12.44 -37.90 0.61
CA LYS A 386 -11.49 -38.27 -0.43
C LYS A 386 -10.06 -37.76 -0.16
N THR A 387 -9.86 -36.77 0.72
CA THR A 387 -8.53 -36.19 1.02
C THR A 387 -7.56 -37.25 1.54
N LEU A 388 -8.01 -38.08 2.48
CA LEU A 388 -7.17 -39.12 3.08
C LEU A 388 -6.82 -40.21 2.06
N ARG A 389 -7.78 -40.57 1.20
CA ARG A 389 -7.58 -41.52 0.10
C ARG A 389 -6.55 -41.00 -0.90
N LEU A 390 -6.69 -39.73 -1.32
CA LEU A 390 -5.71 -39.06 -2.18
C LEU A 390 -4.29 -39.08 -1.61
N LEU A 391 -4.11 -38.69 -0.34
CA LEU A 391 -2.77 -38.68 0.29
C LEU A 391 -2.17 -40.09 0.44
N ASN A 392 -3.01 -41.11 0.60
CA ASN A 392 -2.59 -42.52 0.65
C ASN A 392 -2.21 -43.06 -0.73
N GLU A 393 -2.99 -42.75 -1.76
CA GLU A 393 -2.71 -43.15 -3.15
C GLU A 393 -1.46 -42.47 -3.72
N LEU A 394 -1.19 -41.23 -3.30
CA LEU A 394 0.07 -40.53 -3.58
C LEU A 394 1.28 -41.11 -2.81
N GLY A 395 1.07 -42.06 -1.89
CA GLY A 395 2.11 -42.67 -1.06
C GLY A 395 2.67 -41.76 0.03
N ILE A 396 2.08 -40.58 0.24
CA ILE A 396 2.53 -39.57 1.21
C ILE A 396 2.15 -39.98 2.64
N TRP A 397 0.92 -40.46 2.82
CA TRP A 397 0.40 -40.84 4.14
C TRP A 397 1.21 -41.98 4.77
N SER A 398 1.45 -43.03 3.99
CA SER A 398 2.24 -44.20 4.41
C SER A 398 3.71 -43.85 4.61
N LEU A 399 4.28 -42.95 3.79
CA LEU A 399 5.68 -42.55 3.90
C LEU A 399 5.97 -41.88 5.23
N LEU A 400 5.07 -41.02 5.69
CA LEU A 400 5.29 -40.25 6.92
C LEU A 400 4.97 -41.02 8.21
N ARG A 401 4.11 -42.04 8.13
CA ARG A 401 3.64 -42.79 9.30
C ARG A 401 4.29 -44.16 9.43
N HIS A 402 4.59 -44.80 8.31
CA HIS A 402 5.10 -46.18 8.22
C HIS A 402 6.43 -46.28 7.48
N ASN A 403 7.07 -45.14 7.15
CA ASN A 403 8.34 -45.07 6.40
C ASN A 403 8.34 -45.89 5.09
N SER A 404 7.18 -46.05 4.46
CA SER A 404 7.03 -46.82 3.21
C SER A 404 6.07 -46.14 2.25
N VAL A 405 6.29 -46.27 0.94
CA VAL A 405 5.45 -45.64 -0.12
C VAL A 405 4.27 -46.56 -0.53
N ASN A 406 3.82 -47.41 0.41
CA ASN A 406 2.80 -48.42 0.16
C ASN A 406 1.39 -47.88 0.37
N VAL A 407 0.47 -48.19 -0.55
CA VAL A 407 -0.95 -47.81 -0.43
C VAL A 407 -1.60 -48.71 0.62
N LEU A 408 -2.10 -48.11 1.71
CA LEU A 408 -2.83 -48.85 2.75
C LEU A 408 -4.24 -49.19 2.30
N ASN A 409 -4.77 -50.33 2.77
CA ASN A 409 -6.16 -50.70 2.54
C ASN A 409 -7.13 -49.77 3.29
N ALA A 410 -8.34 -49.57 2.77
CA ALA A 410 -9.33 -48.64 3.35
C ALA A 410 -9.58 -48.86 4.85
N THR A 411 -9.66 -50.12 5.30
CA THR A 411 -9.88 -50.46 6.71
C THR A 411 -8.67 -50.22 7.61
N GLN A 412 -7.45 -50.23 7.07
CA GLN A 412 -6.23 -49.88 7.80
C GLN A 412 -6.08 -48.36 7.87
N LEU A 413 -6.36 -47.68 6.76
CA LEU A 413 -6.31 -46.23 6.64
C LEU A 413 -7.29 -45.53 7.59
N GLU A 414 -8.52 -46.04 7.72
CA GLU A 414 -9.53 -45.50 8.65
C GLU A 414 -9.13 -45.73 10.12
N ARG A 415 -8.55 -46.89 10.45
CA ARG A 415 -8.04 -47.18 11.81
C ARG A 415 -6.87 -46.26 12.19
N ASP A 416 -5.93 -46.05 11.27
CA ASP A 416 -4.79 -45.14 11.45
C ASP A 416 -5.22 -43.68 11.53
N PHE A 417 -6.30 -43.31 10.85
CA PHE A 417 -6.83 -41.95 10.93
C PHE A 417 -7.55 -41.67 12.24
N GLU A 418 -8.40 -42.59 12.71
CA GLU A 418 -9.15 -42.41 13.97
C GLU A 418 -8.23 -42.44 15.19
N SER A 419 -7.15 -43.23 15.18
CA SER A 419 -6.14 -43.20 16.26
C SER A 419 -5.42 -41.84 16.37
N ASN A 420 -5.20 -41.16 15.24
CA ASN A 420 -4.53 -39.86 15.18
C ASN A 420 -5.47 -38.67 15.42
N LYS A 421 -6.78 -38.85 15.32
CA LYS A 421 -7.79 -37.79 15.52
C LYS A 421 -7.80 -37.23 16.95
N ILE A 422 -7.40 -38.06 17.93
CA ILE A 422 -7.35 -37.72 19.36
C ILE A 422 -6.31 -36.62 19.65
N GLN A 423 -5.31 -36.43 18.78
CA GLN A 423 -4.27 -35.39 18.93
C GLN A 423 -4.60 -34.06 18.20
N LYS A 424 -5.68 -33.99 17.40
CA LYS A 424 -5.97 -32.88 16.47
C LYS A 424 -6.74 -31.68 17.08
N SER A 425 -7.08 -31.71 18.37
CA SER A 425 -8.04 -30.80 19.01
C SER A 425 -7.63 -29.32 19.14
N HIS A 426 -6.46 -28.91 18.64
CA HIS A 426 -5.96 -27.53 18.80
C HIS A 426 -5.93 -26.69 17.51
N LEU A 427 -6.27 -27.28 16.36
CA LEU A 427 -6.26 -26.57 15.08
C LEU A 427 -7.63 -25.94 14.79
N SER A 428 -7.62 -24.64 14.48
CA SER A 428 -8.84 -23.87 14.27
C SER A 428 -9.65 -24.34 13.06
N ASN A 429 -10.94 -24.63 13.28
CA ASN A 429 -11.93 -24.93 12.24
C ASN A 429 -12.19 -23.77 11.24
N PHE A 430 -11.57 -22.61 11.43
CA PHE A 430 -11.77 -21.43 10.58
C PHE A 430 -11.47 -21.68 9.10
N LEU A 431 -10.40 -22.43 8.82
CA LEU A 431 -9.95 -22.76 7.46
C LEU A 431 -10.57 -24.05 6.92
N ALA A 432 -11.25 -24.83 7.76
CA ALA A 432 -11.83 -26.12 7.37
C ALA A 432 -12.83 -25.98 6.21
N HIS A 433 -12.65 -26.76 5.15
CA HIS A 433 -13.48 -26.78 3.95
C HIS A 433 -13.65 -28.20 3.40
N ARG A 434 -14.82 -28.50 2.82
CA ARG A 434 -15.12 -29.80 2.17
C ARG A 434 -14.67 -29.79 0.71
N VAL A 435 -13.39 -29.56 0.49
CA VAL A 435 -12.77 -29.57 -0.85
C VAL A 435 -11.53 -30.45 -0.79
N LEU A 436 -11.05 -30.93 -1.93
CA LEU A 436 -9.76 -31.61 -2.03
C LEU A 436 -8.60 -30.62 -1.95
N PRO A 437 -7.42 -31.02 -1.46
CA PRO A 437 -6.19 -30.23 -1.56
C PRO A 437 -5.91 -29.86 -3.02
N ASN A 438 -5.56 -28.60 -3.27
CA ASN A 438 -5.18 -28.16 -4.61
C ASN A 438 -3.72 -28.54 -4.93
N THR A 439 -3.36 -28.46 -6.20
CA THR A 439 -2.02 -28.86 -6.68
C THR A 439 -0.89 -28.03 -6.09
N VAL A 440 -1.15 -26.77 -5.74
CA VAL A 440 -0.19 -25.88 -5.04
C VAL A 440 0.17 -26.41 -3.65
N VAL A 441 -0.84 -26.76 -2.84
CA VAL A 441 -0.64 -27.33 -1.50
C VAL A 441 0.05 -28.69 -1.57
N LEU A 442 -0.32 -29.52 -2.56
CA LEU A 442 0.36 -30.79 -2.80
C LEU A 442 1.82 -30.57 -3.21
N THR A 443 2.12 -29.60 -4.06
CA THR A 443 3.50 -29.26 -4.48
C THR A 443 4.36 -28.85 -3.29
N GLU A 444 3.85 -27.98 -2.41
CA GLU A 444 4.58 -27.62 -1.19
C GLU A 444 4.79 -28.82 -0.27
N LEU A 445 3.79 -29.71 -0.15
CA LEU A 445 3.93 -30.93 0.64
C LEU A 445 5.04 -31.84 0.10
N TYR A 446 5.09 -32.09 -1.20
CA TYR A 446 6.18 -32.84 -1.84
C TYR A 446 7.54 -32.18 -1.59
N ARG A 447 7.60 -30.85 -1.64
CA ARG A 447 8.84 -30.10 -1.38
C ARG A 447 9.33 -30.29 0.06
N VAL A 448 8.45 -30.16 1.06
CA VAL A 448 8.84 -30.36 2.47
C VAL A 448 9.25 -31.81 2.73
N ILE A 449 8.52 -32.78 2.17
CA ILE A 449 8.85 -34.20 2.31
C ILE A 449 10.25 -34.48 1.77
N LEU A 450 10.51 -34.12 0.52
CA LEU A 450 11.81 -34.41 -0.10
C LEU A 450 12.95 -33.64 0.57
N GLN A 451 12.71 -32.41 1.03
CA GLN A 451 13.70 -31.64 1.79
C GLN A 451 13.99 -32.25 3.18
N TYR A 452 12.97 -32.81 3.85
CA TYR A 452 13.14 -33.51 5.11
C TYR A 452 13.97 -34.79 4.94
N PHE A 453 13.60 -35.63 3.97
CA PHE A 453 14.31 -36.88 3.71
C PHE A 453 15.71 -36.63 3.13
N SER A 454 15.92 -35.60 2.30
CA SER A 454 17.26 -35.31 1.75
C SER A 454 18.30 -34.96 2.79
N ASN A 455 17.88 -34.47 3.96
CA ASN A 455 18.77 -34.16 5.07
C ASN A 455 19.09 -35.37 5.96
N GLY A 456 18.30 -36.46 5.87
CA GLY A 456 18.34 -37.58 6.82
C GLY A 456 18.59 -38.96 6.20
N THR A 457 18.37 -39.15 4.90
CA THR A 457 18.52 -40.46 4.25
C THR A 457 19.70 -40.53 3.28
N PRO A 458 20.30 -41.74 3.09
CA PRO A 458 21.33 -41.97 2.10
C PRO A 458 20.83 -41.67 0.67
N SER A 459 21.74 -41.19 -0.20
CA SER A 459 21.42 -40.80 -1.58
C SER A 459 20.77 -41.93 -2.41
N THR A 460 21.10 -43.20 -2.13
CA THR A 460 20.52 -44.36 -2.81
C THR A 460 19.06 -44.59 -2.43
N GLU A 461 18.74 -44.46 -1.14
CA GLU A 461 17.38 -44.59 -0.62
C GLU A 461 16.52 -43.39 -1.04
N LEU A 462 17.08 -42.19 -1.03
CA LEU A 462 16.42 -40.99 -1.53
C LEU A 462 16.08 -41.10 -3.03
N LYS A 463 16.98 -41.65 -3.83
CA LYS A 463 16.76 -41.91 -5.25
C LYS A 463 15.58 -42.88 -5.47
N GLN A 464 15.55 -43.98 -4.73
CA GLN A 464 14.45 -44.95 -4.81
C GLN A 464 13.13 -44.33 -4.37
N LEU A 465 13.15 -43.55 -3.28
CA LEU A 465 11.98 -42.82 -2.77
C LEU A 465 11.38 -41.88 -3.82
N ILE A 466 12.22 -41.11 -4.54
CA ILE A 466 11.76 -40.21 -5.60
C ILE A 466 11.11 -40.99 -6.76
N ILE A 467 11.68 -42.12 -7.15
CA ILE A 467 11.13 -43.00 -8.20
C ILE A 467 9.77 -43.57 -7.77
N ASP A 468 9.68 -44.08 -6.55
CA ASP A 468 8.44 -44.66 -6.01
C ASP A 468 7.34 -43.60 -5.93
N LEU A 469 7.66 -42.40 -5.43
CA LEU A 469 6.73 -41.27 -5.38
C LEU A 469 6.29 -40.81 -6.77
N TYR A 470 7.19 -40.80 -7.76
CA TYR A 470 6.86 -40.49 -9.15
C TYR A 470 5.86 -41.50 -9.73
N HIS A 471 6.12 -42.80 -9.57
CA HIS A 471 5.22 -43.83 -10.08
C HIS A 471 3.84 -43.77 -9.43
N ARG A 472 3.77 -43.47 -8.13
CA ARG A 472 2.49 -43.25 -7.43
C ARG A 472 1.76 -42.02 -7.96
N TYR A 473 2.46 -40.90 -8.12
CA TYR A 473 1.87 -39.69 -8.69
C TYR A 473 1.31 -39.92 -10.10
N LYS A 474 2.10 -40.58 -10.96
CA LYS A 474 1.69 -40.96 -12.32
C LYS A 474 0.46 -41.87 -12.31
N ALA A 475 0.44 -42.91 -11.48
CA ALA A 475 -0.69 -43.82 -11.37
C ALA A 475 -1.95 -43.12 -10.86
N CYS A 476 -1.82 -42.24 -9.87
CA CYS A 476 -2.92 -41.45 -9.32
C CYS A 476 -3.53 -40.52 -10.39
N MET A 477 -2.69 -39.88 -11.21
CA MET A 477 -3.13 -39.03 -12.32
C MET A 477 -3.89 -39.79 -13.41
N ILE A 478 -3.47 -41.03 -13.73
CA ILE A 478 -4.11 -41.86 -14.77
C ILE A 478 -5.43 -42.46 -14.27
N ASN A 479 -5.45 -42.92 -13.02
CA ASN A 479 -6.58 -43.68 -12.51
C ASN A 479 -7.72 -42.79 -11.94
N HIS A 480 -7.43 -41.54 -11.60
CA HIS A 480 -8.36 -40.64 -10.92
C HIS A 480 -8.38 -39.22 -11.52
N GLU A 481 -9.12 -39.05 -12.62
CA GLU A 481 -9.32 -37.73 -13.26
C GLU A 481 -10.03 -36.73 -12.33
N ASP A 482 -10.82 -37.20 -11.35
CA ASP A 482 -11.61 -36.36 -10.45
C ASP A 482 -10.80 -35.73 -9.31
N TYR A 483 -9.56 -36.18 -9.09
CA TYR A 483 -8.70 -35.64 -8.04
C TYR A 483 -7.97 -34.36 -8.46
N PHE A 484 -7.69 -34.18 -9.75
CA PHE A 484 -6.91 -33.07 -10.28
C PHE A 484 -7.74 -32.23 -11.26
N VAL A 485 -8.53 -31.29 -10.73
CA VAL A 485 -9.37 -30.39 -11.55
C VAL A 485 -8.54 -29.55 -12.52
N GLN A 486 -7.31 -29.17 -12.13
CA GLN A 486 -6.33 -28.49 -12.97
C GLN A 486 -4.93 -28.99 -12.60
N PRO A 487 -4.38 -30.00 -13.33
CA PRO A 487 -3.04 -30.49 -13.06
C PRO A 487 -1.99 -29.45 -13.47
N ASP A 488 -0.95 -29.31 -12.65
CA ASP A 488 0.17 -28.42 -12.89
C ASP A 488 1.50 -29.20 -13.00
N CYS A 489 2.55 -28.48 -13.38
CA CYS A 489 3.91 -29.02 -13.50
C CYS A 489 4.70 -28.89 -12.16
N GLY A 490 4.06 -28.50 -11.06
CA GLY A 490 4.71 -28.17 -9.78
C GLY A 490 5.33 -29.38 -9.09
N ILE A 491 4.56 -30.46 -8.92
CA ILE A 491 5.03 -31.70 -8.27
C ILE A 491 6.19 -32.33 -9.06
N ILE A 492 6.07 -32.39 -10.40
CA ILE A 492 7.12 -32.94 -11.26
C ILE A 492 8.38 -32.06 -11.26
N ASN A 493 8.24 -30.73 -11.21
CA ASN A 493 9.38 -29.81 -11.06
C ASN A 493 10.14 -30.06 -9.75
N VAL A 494 9.42 -30.28 -8.65
CA VAL A 494 10.04 -30.60 -7.35
C VAL A 494 10.83 -31.91 -7.44
N LEU A 495 10.25 -32.98 -8.00
CA LEU A 495 10.94 -34.27 -8.17
C LEU A 495 12.22 -34.13 -9.04
N ILE A 496 12.12 -33.44 -10.18
CA ILE A 496 13.24 -33.19 -11.10
C ILE A 496 14.32 -32.36 -10.41
N TYR A 497 13.94 -31.34 -9.64
CA TYR A 497 14.87 -30.47 -8.92
C TYR A 497 15.74 -31.28 -7.95
N HIS A 498 15.13 -32.12 -7.11
CA HIS A 498 15.88 -32.94 -6.15
C HIS A 498 16.80 -33.96 -6.86
N LEU A 499 16.37 -34.55 -7.98
CA LEU A 499 17.24 -35.43 -8.79
C LEU A 499 18.44 -34.69 -9.37
N ARG A 500 18.24 -33.51 -9.93
CA ARG A 500 19.30 -32.78 -10.63
C ARG A 500 20.28 -32.07 -9.73
N PHE A 501 19.79 -31.38 -8.70
CA PHE A 501 20.63 -30.47 -7.91
C PHE A 501 21.13 -31.11 -6.62
N GLN A 502 20.35 -32.01 -6.01
CA GLN A 502 20.79 -32.69 -4.78
C GLN A 502 21.49 -34.02 -5.09
N LEU A 503 20.88 -34.87 -5.91
CA LEU A 503 21.43 -36.19 -6.26
C LEU A 503 22.40 -36.17 -7.45
N LYS A 504 22.47 -35.06 -8.19
CA LYS A 504 23.29 -34.89 -9.42
C LYS A 504 23.02 -35.96 -10.50
N ASP A 505 21.85 -36.60 -10.49
CA ASP A 505 21.45 -37.63 -11.47
C ASP A 505 20.70 -36.98 -12.64
N HIS A 506 21.48 -36.45 -13.57
CA HIS A 506 20.96 -35.71 -14.73
C HIS A 506 20.23 -36.59 -15.75
N ARG A 507 20.55 -37.88 -15.83
CA ARG A 507 19.95 -38.81 -16.80
C ARG A 507 18.60 -39.30 -16.31
N LEU A 508 18.46 -39.61 -15.01
CA LEU A 508 17.17 -39.99 -14.45
C LEU A 508 16.16 -38.83 -14.50
N ALA A 509 16.60 -37.60 -14.26
CA ALA A 509 15.74 -36.42 -14.40
C ALA A 509 15.17 -36.26 -15.82
N PHE A 510 15.97 -36.55 -16.84
CA PHE A 510 15.52 -36.60 -18.23
C PHE A 510 14.50 -37.71 -18.48
N VAL A 511 14.79 -38.93 -18.03
CA VAL A 511 13.89 -40.09 -18.22
C VAL A 511 12.53 -39.83 -17.58
N LEU A 512 12.48 -39.28 -16.36
CA LEU A 512 11.20 -38.98 -15.69
C LEU A 512 10.40 -37.89 -16.39
N ALA A 513 11.07 -36.85 -16.89
CA ALA A 513 10.40 -35.79 -17.65
C ALA A 513 9.85 -36.35 -18.97
N GLN A 514 10.65 -37.11 -19.71
CA GLN A 514 10.23 -37.73 -20.97
C GLN A 514 9.04 -38.67 -20.74
N ASP A 515 9.12 -39.57 -19.76
CA ASP A 515 8.05 -40.52 -19.43
C ASP A 515 6.75 -39.78 -19.07
N PHE A 516 6.83 -38.71 -18.27
CA PHE A 516 5.67 -37.93 -17.83
C PHE A 516 4.93 -37.28 -19.01
N PHE A 517 5.64 -36.57 -19.89
CA PHE A 517 5.01 -35.89 -21.04
C PHE A 517 4.63 -36.84 -22.18
N GLN A 518 5.17 -38.06 -22.23
CA GLN A 518 4.73 -39.07 -23.18
C GLN A 518 3.42 -39.75 -22.78
N THR A 519 3.20 -39.93 -21.47
CA THR A 519 2.04 -40.67 -20.95
C THR A 519 0.84 -39.82 -20.55
N GLN A 520 1.02 -38.54 -20.22
CA GLN A 520 -0.06 -37.70 -19.70
C GLN A 520 -0.74 -36.84 -20.79
N PRO A 521 -2.07 -36.61 -20.72
CA PRO A 521 -2.75 -35.62 -21.55
C PRO A 521 -2.34 -34.20 -21.13
N PHE A 522 -2.53 -33.25 -22.05
CA PHE A 522 -2.07 -31.86 -22.02
C PHE A 522 -2.05 -31.22 -20.60
N VAL A 523 -0.85 -31.00 -20.04
CA VAL A 523 -0.65 -30.33 -18.74
C VAL A 523 -0.19 -28.89 -19.00
N LYS A 524 -0.85 -27.93 -18.36
CA LYS A 524 -0.54 -26.51 -18.52
C LYS A 524 0.68 -26.12 -17.68
N CYS A 525 1.82 -25.81 -18.30
CA CYS A 525 2.99 -25.25 -17.63
C CYS A 525 3.07 -23.73 -17.86
N ASP A 526 2.62 -22.91 -16.90
CA ASP A 526 2.49 -21.46 -17.07
C ASP A 526 3.74 -20.63 -16.68
N ALA A 527 4.60 -21.10 -15.77
CA ALA A 527 5.69 -20.28 -15.19
C ALA A 527 7.07 -20.96 -15.12
N SER A 528 7.16 -22.17 -14.55
CA SER A 528 8.41 -22.94 -14.45
C SER A 528 8.25 -24.25 -15.20
N THR A 529 9.03 -24.43 -16.26
CA THR A 529 8.93 -25.64 -17.09
C THR A 529 9.91 -26.71 -16.59
N PRO A 530 9.46 -27.98 -16.47
CA PRO A 530 10.36 -29.08 -16.16
C PRO A 530 11.44 -29.25 -17.24
N PHE A 531 11.15 -28.81 -18.48
CA PHE A 531 12.10 -28.80 -19.59
C PHE A 531 13.29 -27.86 -19.34
N GLY A 532 13.04 -26.64 -18.86
CA GLY A 532 14.09 -25.71 -18.46
C GLY A 532 14.96 -26.29 -17.34
N LEU A 533 14.34 -26.93 -16.34
CA LEU A 533 15.05 -27.62 -15.27
C LEU A 533 15.88 -28.81 -15.77
N VAL A 534 15.43 -29.58 -16.76
CA VAL A 534 16.16 -30.74 -17.28
C VAL A 534 17.31 -30.35 -18.22
N LEU A 535 17.13 -29.32 -19.03
CA LEU A 535 18.08 -28.93 -20.09
C LEU A 535 19.21 -28.02 -19.57
N TYR A 536 18.90 -27.12 -18.64
CA TYR A 536 19.84 -26.09 -18.21
C TYR A 536 21.10 -26.65 -17.54
N HIS A 537 22.28 -26.36 -18.07
CA HIS A 537 23.58 -26.91 -17.61
C HIS A 537 23.60 -28.46 -17.51
N ASN A 538 22.82 -29.17 -18.31
CA ASN A 538 22.88 -30.62 -18.37
C ASN A 538 23.86 -31.05 -19.47
N HIS A 539 24.96 -31.69 -19.08
CA HIS A 539 26.01 -32.11 -20.00
C HIS A 539 25.94 -33.59 -20.38
N ALA A 540 25.03 -34.34 -19.75
CA ALA A 540 24.88 -35.76 -19.95
C ALA A 540 23.95 -36.11 -21.14
N LEU A 541 23.21 -35.12 -21.67
CA LEU A 541 22.22 -35.34 -22.73
C LEU A 541 22.82 -35.25 -24.13
N THR A 542 22.39 -36.16 -24.98
CA THR A 542 22.71 -36.18 -26.41
C THR A 542 21.81 -35.22 -27.20
N ARG A 543 22.23 -34.82 -28.41
CA ARG A 543 21.43 -33.94 -29.28
C ARG A 543 20.08 -34.56 -29.65
N THR A 544 20.01 -35.88 -29.85
CA THR A 544 18.77 -36.60 -30.16
C THR A 544 17.78 -36.58 -29.00
N GLU A 545 18.27 -36.75 -27.77
CA GLU A 545 17.46 -36.65 -26.55
C GLU A 545 16.88 -35.24 -26.38
N ILE A 546 17.64 -34.19 -26.69
CA ILE A 546 17.17 -32.81 -26.58
C ILE A 546 16.16 -32.46 -27.68
N SER A 547 16.40 -32.89 -28.92
CA SER A 547 15.40 -32.80 -29.98
C SER A 547 14.11 -33.51 -29.60
N SER A 548 14.18 -34.67 -28.94
CA SER A 548 12.99 -35.38 -28.46
C SER A 548 12.20 -34.58 -27.41
N LEU A 549 12.89 -33.88 -26.50
CA LEU A 549 12.25 -33.00 -25.52
C LEU A 549 11.62 -31.77 -26.19
N LEU A 550 12.28 -31.16 -27.17
CA LEU A 550 11.73 -30.02 -27.91
C LEU A 550 10.47 -30.40 -28.68
N VAL A 551 10.42 -31.60 -29.27
CA VAL A 551 9.21 -32.14 -29.91
C VAL A 551 8.08 -32.34 -28.89
N LEU A 552 8.40 -32.84 -27.69
CA LEU A 552 7.42 -32.97 -26.61
C LEU A 552 6.92 -31.61 -26.11
N MET A 553 7.80 -30.61 -26.00
CA MET A 553 7.42 -29.24 -25.64
C MET A 553 6.45 -28.64 -26.66
N ASP A 554 6.72 -28.82 -27.95
CA ASP A 554 5.86 -28.31 -29.03
C ASP A 554 4.49 -29.02 -29.03
N LYS A 555 4.48 -30.35 -28.88
CA LYS A 555 3.25 -31.15 -28.76
C LYS A 555 2.36 -30.68 -27.60
N HIS A 556 2.95 -30.29 -26.48
CA HIS A 556 2.25 -29.77 -25.29
C HIS A 556 2.10 -28.24 -25.28
N LYS A 557 2.42 -27.55 -26.39
CA LYS A 557 2.34 -26.08 -26.53
C LYS A 557 3.00 -25.30 -25.38
N VAL A 558 4.10 -25.84 -24.85
CA VAL A 558 4.86 -25.20 -23.76
C VAL A 558 5.73 -24.09 -24.35
N LYS A 559 5.64 -22.88 -23.79
CA LYS A 559 6.45 -21.75 -24.24
C LYS A 559 7.92 -21.97 -23.91
N LEU A 560 8.81 -21.54 -24.80
CA LEU A 560 10.26 -21.52 -24.54
C LEU A 560 10.54 -20.50 -23.44
N ASP A 561 11.15 -20.97 -22.34
CA ASP A 561 11.63 -20.11 -21.27
C ASP A 561 13.10 -19.72 -21.47
N PHE A 562 13.56 -18.76 -20.66
CA PHE A 562 14.95 -18.30 -20.70
C PHE A 562 15.97 -19.42 -20.46
N LYS A 563 15.64 -20.41 -19.61
CA LYS A 563 16.54 -21.51 -19.23
C LYS A 563 16.73 -22.48 -20.41
N VAL A 564 15.68 -22.79 -21.16
CA VAL A 564 15.73 -23.62 -22.36
C VAL A 564 16.55 -22.94 -23.45
N ILE A 565 16.31 -21.66 -23.74
CA ILE A 565 17.06 -20.94 -24.77
C ILE A 565 18.55 -20.82 -24.39
N SER A 566 18.84 -20.50 -23.12
CA SER A 566 20.22 -20.43 -22.62
C SER A 566 20.93 -21.79 -22.70
N ALA A 567 20.22 -22.89 -22.40
CA ALA A 567 20.76 -24.24 -22.52
C ALA A 567 21.17 -24.57 -23.97
N MET A 568 20.35 -24.20 -24.95
CA MET A 568 20.64 -24.41 -26.38
C MET A 568 21.86 -23.60 -26.83
N VAL A 569 22.01 -22.35 -26.37
CA VAL A 569 23.20 -21.52 -26.65
C VAL A 569 24.47 -22.21 -26.13
N PHE A 570 24.50 -22.60 -24.86
CA PHE A 570 25.68 -23.24 -24.26
C PHE A 570 26.02 -24.59 -24.90
N GLN A 571 25.00 -25.35 -25.31
CA GLN A 571 25.22 -26.65 -25.93
C GLN A 571 25.78 -26.54 -27.35
N ASN A 572 25.28 -25.60 -28.16
CA ASN A 572 25.76 -25.38 -29.52
C ASN A 572 27.19 -24.80 -29.50
N LEU A 573 27.51 -23.92 -28.54
CA LEU A 573 28.88 -23.46 -28.31
C LEU A 573 29.84 -24.60 -27.98
N ARG A 574 29.46 -25.50 -27.06
CA ARG A 574 30.27 -26.68 -26.72
C ARG A 574 30.46 -27.65 -27.87
N SER A 575 29.47 -27.71 -28.74
CA SER A 575 29.45 -28.51 -29.95
C SER A 575 30.29 -27.92 -31.09
N GLY A 576 30.88 -26.73 -30.91
CA GLY A 576 31.61 -26.01 -31.95
C GLY A 576 30.72 -25.35 -33.01
N GLN A 577 29.39 -25.33 -32.81
CA GLN A 577 28.42 -24.73 -33.74
C GLN A 577 28.12 -23.28 -33.34
N ILE A 578 29.09 -22.40 -33.59
CA ILE A 578 29.05 -20.99 -33.18
C ILE A 578 27.88 -20.25 -33.85
N GLU A 579 27.65 -20.47 -35.14
CA GLU A 579 26.55 -19.85 -35.90
C GLU A 579 25.17 -20.23 -35.33
N GLU A 580 24.95 -21.53 -35.08
CA GLU A 580 23.68 -21.99 -34.49
C GLU A 580 23.49 -21.43 -33.07
N ALA A 581 24.54 -21.34 -32.27
CA ALA A 581 24.48 -20.70 -30.96
C ALA A 581 24.11 -19.21 -31.05
N HIS A 582 24.66 -18.50 -32.04
CA HIS A 582 24.33 -17.10 -32.30
C HIS A 582 22.85 -16.93 -32.68
N THR A 583 22.29 -17.81 -33.51
CA THR A 583 20.85 -17.75 -33.85
C THR A 583 19.94 -17.92 -32.62
N TRP A 584 20.31 -18.80 -31.68
CA TRP A 584 19.56 -18.98 -30.42
C TRP A 584 19.72 -17.77 -29.49
N PHE A 585 20.91 -17.16 -29.47
CA PHE A 585 21.16 -15.93 -28.73
C PHE A 585 20.36 -14.74 -29.28
N GLN A 586 20.28 -14.59 -30.62
CA GLN A 586 19.42 -13.57 -31.25
C GLN A 586 17.94 -13.79 -30.94
N LYS A 587 17.47 -15.05 -30.88
CA LYS A 587 16.09 -15.39 -30.44
C LYS A 587 15.80 -14.97 -29.00
N LEU A 588 16.80 -15.06 -28.12
CA LEU A 588 16.68 -14.60 -26.73
C LEU A 588 16.48 -13.08 -26.65
N ILE A 589 17.28 -12.33 -27.42
CA ILE A 589 17.20 -10.86 -27.49
C ILE A 589 15.87 -10.41 -28.09
N SER A 590 15.44 -11.01 -29.21
CA SER A 590 14.20 -10.63 -29.89
C SER A 590 12.95 -10.95 -29.07
N ALA A 591 13.01 -11.98 -28.21
CA ALA A 591 11.95 -12.30 -27.26
C ALA A 591 11.87 -11.33 -26.06
N GLY A 592 12.83 -10.42 -25.89
CA GLY A 592 12.80 -9.40 -24.84
C GLY A 592 13.08 -9.92 -23.43
N PHE A 593 13.73 -11.08 -23.29
CA PHE A 593 14.12 -11.58 -21.97
C PHE A 593 15.22 -10.71 -21.37
N PRO A 594 15.14 -10.35 -20.06
CA PRO A 594 16.19 -9.57 -19.41
C PRO A 594 17.50 -10.37 -19.34
N LEU A 595 18.56 -9.84 -19.95
CA LEU A 595 19.90 -10.42 -19.95
C LEU A 595 20.61 -10.10 -18.62
N THR A 596 20.32 -10.89 -17.58
CA THR A 596 20.99 -10.80 -16.26
C THR A 596 22.04 -11.90 -16.04
N HIS A 597 22.10 -12.89 -16.93
CA HIS A 597 22.92 -14.09 -16.77
C HIS A 597 24.39 -13.87 -17.17
N ARG A 598 25.28 -13.77 -16.17
CA ARG A 598 26.71 -13.45 -16.35
C ARG A 598 27.44 -14.38 -17.33
N SER A 599 27.20 -15.69 -17.28
CA SER A 599 27.89 -16.64 -18.17
C SER A 599 27.45 -16.53 -19.63
N LEU A 600 26.23 -16.08 -19.89
CA LEU A 600 25.71 -15.89 -21.25
C LEU A 600 26.28 -14.60 -21.85
N ILE A 601 26.38 -13.54 -21.03
CA ILE A 601 27.03 -12.28 -21.38
C ILE A 601 28.52 -12.51 -21.65
N LYS A 602 29.20 -13.31 -20.82
CA LYS A 602 30.61 -13.69 -21.02
C LYS A 602 30.81 -14.43 -22.35
N CYS A 603 29.97 -15.43 -22.65
CA CYS A 603 30.03 -16.12 -23.94
C CYS A 603 29.75 -15.21 -25.15
N ALA A 604 28.81 -14.26 -25.02
CA ALA A 604 28.55 -13.29 -26.08
C ALA A 604 29.75 -12.37 -26.35
N ILE A 605 30.45 -11.93 -25.29
CA ILE A 605 31.67 -11.12 -25.42
C ILE A 605 32.83 -11.93 -26.00
N GLU A 606 33.03 -13.17 -25.54
CA GLU A 606 34.08 -14.07 -26.02
C GLU A 606 33.93 -14.48 -27.50
N ASN A 607 32.73 -14.36 -28.07
CA ASN A 607 32.41 -14.68 -29.47
C ASN A 607 32.04 -13.44 -30.31
N ASP A 608 32.35 -12.23 -29.83
CA ASP A 608 32.10 -10.95 -30.51
C ASP A 608 30.63 -10.70 -30.93
N TRP A 609 29.65 -11.14 -30.13
CA TRP A 609 28.23 -10.93 -30.38
C TRP A 609 27.71 -9.58 -29.84
N GLU A 610 26.78 -8.94 -30.56
CA GLU A 610 26.19 -7.66 -30.16
C GLU A 610 25.30 -7.77 -28.91
N LEU A 611 25.54 -6.91 -27.91
CA LEU A 611 24.76 -6.82 -26.67
C LEU A 611 23.74 -5.66 -26.73
N PRO A 612 22.50 -5.84 -26.23
CA PRO A 612 21.53 -4.76 -26.08
C PRO A 612 22.04 -3.58 -25.23
N ARG A 613 21.62 -2.35 -25.59
CA ARG A 613 22.01 -1.11 -24.90
C ARG A 613 21.50 -1.11 -23.45
N GLY A 614 22.40 -0.91 -22.48
CA GLY A 614 22.07 -0.77 -21.05
C GLY A 614 22.33 -2.00 -20.18
N ILE A 615 22.97 -3.06 -20.70
CA ILE A 615 23.39 -4.22 -19.90
C ILE A 615 24.61 -3.86 -19.05
N ASP A 616 24.54 -4.18 -17.76
CA ASP A 616 25.61 -3.94 -16.80
C ASP A 616 26.76 -4.95 -17.00
N THR A 617 27.89 -4.50 -17.53
CA THR A 617 29.12 -5.29 -17.70
C THR A 617 30.11 -5.11 -16.54
N SER A 618 29.73 -4.40 -15.47
CA SER A 618 30.61 -4.09 -14.32
C SER A 618 31.11 -5.32 -13.55
N PHE A 619 30.46 -6.48 -13.70
CA PHE A 619 30.90 -7.73 -13.08
C PHE A 619 32.19 -8.31 -13.70
N MET A 620 32.61 -7.84 -14.88
CA MET A 620 33.83 -8.30 -15.56
C MET A 620 35.12 -7.66 -15.04
N THR A 621 35.04 -6.54 -14.31
CA THR A 621 36.21 -5.81 -13.79
C THR A 621 36.66 -6.26 -12.40
N LYS A 622 35.98 -7.22 -11.76
CA LYS A 622 36.41 -7.81 -10.50
C LYS A 622 37.47 -8.89 -10.77
N ALA A 623 38.71 -8.65 -10.35
CA ALA A 623 39.82 -9.59 -10.48
C ALA A 623 39.50 -10.94 -9.80
N PRO A 624 39.94 -12.08 -10.36
CA PRO A 624 39.70 -13.39 -9.77
C PRO A 624 40.44 -13.50 -8.44
N THR A 625 39.70 -13.66 -7.33
CA THR A 625 40.29 -14.01 -6.03
C THR A 625 40.98 -15.37 -6.15
N SER A 626 42.31 -15.34 -6.14
CA SER A 626 43.19 -16.50 -6.12
C SER A 626 43.14 -17.18 -4.76
N VAL A 627 42.40 -18.28 -4.59
CA VAL A 627 42.83 -19.51 -3.88
C VAL A 627 41.85 -20.65 -4.24
N SER A 628 42.20 -21.48 -5.22
CA SER A 628 42.19 -22.96 -5.15
C SER A 628 42.22 -23.54 -6.56
N ASN A 629 43.33 -24.20 -6.90
CA ASN A 629 43.41 -25.11 -8.03
C ASN A 629 42.51 -26.33 -7.77
N SER A 630 41.25 -26.24 -8.20
CA SER A 630 40.44 -27.41 -8.58
C SER A 630 39.84 -27.16 -9.97
N ARG A 631 39.96 -28.17 -10.82
CA ARG A 631 39.47 -28.20 -12.19
C ARG A 631 37.92 -28.22 -12.14
N PHE A 632 37.26 -27.24 -12.77
CA PHE A 632 35.83 -27.24 -13.10
C PHE A 632 34.80 -27.24 -11.94
N GLU A 633 34.96 -26.37 -10.94
CA GLU A 633 33.85 -25.95 -10.05
C GLU A 633 33.66 -24.43 -10.15
N PHE A 634 33.03 -23.97 -11.24
CA PHE A 634 32.56 -22.58 -11.33
C PHE A 634 31.04 -22.54 -11.10
N GLU A 635 30.67 -22.02 -9.94
CA GLU A 635 29.45 -21.25 -9.67
C GLU A 635 28.10 -21.89 -10.08
N ILE A 636 27.65 -22.87 -9.30
CA ILE A 636 26.20 -23.18 -9.16
C ILE A 636 25.50 -22.14 -8.26
N ASP A 637 26.27 -21.29 -7.57
CA ASP A 637 25.78 -20.43 -6.48
C ASP A 637 25.11 -19.12 -6.94
N ASP A 638 25.38 -18.64 -8.16
CA ASP A 638 24.83 -17.33 -8.61
C ASP A 638 23.48 -17.46 -9.37
N ALA A 639 22.97 -18.69 -9.56
CA ALA A 639 21.62 -18.96 -10.07
C ALA A 639 20.78 -19.91 -9.18
N VAL A 640 21.37 -20.47 -8.10
CA VAL A 640 20.71 -21.43 -7.21
C VAL A 640 20.87 -21.08 -5.73
N SER A 641 21.36 -19.88 -5.38
CA SER A 641 21.03 -19.30 -4.07
C SER A 641 19.51 -19.12 -4.02
N GLY A 642 18.87 -19.52 -2.92
CA GLY A 642 17.41 -19.72 -2.76
C GLY A 642 16.48 -18.55 -3.12
N GLY A 643 16.99 -17.42 -3.61
CA GLY A 643 16.24 -16.26 -4.07
C GLY A 643 15.48 -16.43 -5.39
N ILE A 644 15.91 -17.29 -6.34
CA ILE A 644 15.17 -17.41 -7.63
C ILE A 644 13.84 -18.18 -7.47
N MET A 645 13.78 -19.14 -6.54
CA MET A 645 12.53 -19.78 -6.16
C MET A 645 11.57 -18.80 -5.45
N GLU A 646 12.10 -17.83 -4.71
CA GLU A 646 11.33 -16.77 -4.03
C GLU A 646 10.89 -15.66 -5.01
N GLU A 647 11.70 -15.34 -6.03
CA GLU A 647 11.32 -14.42 -7.12
C GLU A 647 10.28 -15.06 -8.07
N GLU A 648 10.38 -16.36 -8.35
CA GLU A 648 9.38 -17.15 -9.10
C GLU A 648 8.05 -17.29 -8.30
N GLU A 649 8.10 -17.33 -6.96
CA GLU A 649 6.91 -17.19 -6.08
C GLU A 649 6.26 -15.81 -6.22
N HIS A 650 7.04 -14.74 -6.30
CA HIS A 650 6.50 -13.38 -6.46
C HIS A 650 5.83 -13.20 -7.83
N GLU A 651 6.42 -13.70 -8.90
CA GLU A 651 5.87 -13.56 -10.25
C GLU A 651 4.64 -14.46 -10.49
N SER A 652 4.63 -15.68 -9.97
CA SER A 652 3.49 -16.61 -10.06
C SER A 652 2.28 -16.14 -9.24
N THR A 653 2.51 -15.57 -8.06
CA THR A 653 1.43 -15.04 -7.21
C THR A 653 0.89 -13.70 -7.70
N VAL A 654 1.73 -12.86 -8.33
CA VAL A 654 1.31 -11.62 -9.01
C VAL A 654 0.58 -11.91 -10.33
N LYS A 655 0.99 -12.92 -11.10
CA LYS A 655 0.27 -13.37 -12.31
C LYS A 655 -1.06 -14.04 -11.95
N PHE A 656 -1.14 -14.80 -10.87
CA PHE A 656 -2.40 -15.30 -10.29
C PHE A 656 -3.33 -14.13 -9.88
N ALA A 657 -2.79 -13.10 -9.22
CA ALA A 657 -3.54 -11.91 -8.86
C ALA A 657 -4.02 -11.09 -10.08
N ASN A 658 -3.25 -11.06 -11.17
CA ASN A 658 -3.60 -10.36 -12.41
C ASN A 658 -4.57 -11.17 -13.30
N ALA A 659 -4.45 -12.50 -13.35
CA ALA A 659 -5.41 -13.39 -14.01
C ALA A 659 -6.80 -13.36 -13.32
N LEU A 660 -6.83 -13.11 -12.02
CA LEU A 660 -8.06 -12.86 -11.27
C LEU A 660 -8.74 -11.54 -11.61
N LEU A 661 -7.99 -10.53 -12.07
CA LEU A 661 -8.52 -9.22 -12.50
C LEU A 661 -9.07 -9.25 -13.94
N GLY A 662 -8.48 -10.03 -14.85
CA GLY A 662 -8.99 -10.20 -16.21
C GLY A 662 -10.35 -10.94 -16.29
N ILE A 663 -10.67 -11.76 -15.28
CA ILE A 663 -11.95 -12.48 -15.21
C ILE A 663 -13.08 -11.58 -14.69
N THR A 664 -12.77 -10.53 -13.93
CA THR A 664 -13.77 -9.52 -13.52
C THR A 664 -14.18 -8.58 -14.66
N GLU A 665 -13.32 -8.36 -15.65
CA GLU A 665 -13.65 -7.56 -16.84
C GLU A 665 -14.54 -8.36 -17.82
N THR A 666 -14.26 -9.65 -18.01
CA THR A 666 -15.05 -10.53 -18.89
C THR A 666 -16.43 -10.91 -18.33
N LEU A 667 -16.59 -11.00 -17.00
CA LEU A 667 -17.91 -11.22 -16.37
C LEU A 667 -18.75 -9.93 -16.22
N ALA A 668 -18.13 -8.75 -16.35
CA ALA A 668 -18.86 -7.49 -16.42
C ALA A 668 -19.42 -7.25 -17.84
N GLU A 669 -18.73 -7.73 -18.88
CA GLU A 669 -19.19 -7.65 -20.27
C GLU A 669 -20.23 -8.73 -20.62
N SER A 670 -20.19 -9.92 -20.00
CA SER A 670 -21.17 -10.99 -20.28
C SER A 670 -22.54 -10.82 -19.61
N LYS A 671 -22.78 -9.72 -18.87
CA LYS A 671 -24.10 -9.38 -18.30
C LYS A 671 -24.79 -8.22 -19.04
N GLY A 672 -24.21 -7.73 -20.14
CA GLY A 672 -24.75 -6.63 -20.94
C GLY A 672 -25.56 -7.02 -22.19
N THR A 673 -25.64 -8.31 -22.54
CA THR A 673 -26.30 -8.78 -23.78
C THR A 673 -27.08 -10.08 -23.58
N ALA A 674 -28.11 -10.02 -22.74
CA ALA A 674 -29.19 -11.00 -22.74
C ALA A 674 -30.46 -10.32 -22.22
N GLY A 675 -31.08 -9.56 -23.10
CA GLY A 675 -32.26 -8.75 -22.84
C GLY A 675 -32.73 -8.12 -24.15
N ASP A 676 -33.11 -8.97 -25.08
CA ASP A 676 -34.18 -8.77 -26.08
C ASP A 676 -34.82 -10.13 -26.35
#